data_AF-A0AA88YD76-F1
#
_entry.id   AF-A0AA88YD76-F1
#
_cell.length_a   1.000
_cell.length_b   1.000
_cell.length_c   1.000
_cell.angle_alpha   90.00
_cell.angle_beta   90.00
_cell.angle_gamma   90.00
#
_symmetry.space_group_name_H-M   'P 1'
#
loop_
_entity.id
_entity.type
_entity.pdbx_description
1 polymer ?
#
loop_
_entity_poly.entity_id
_entity_poly.type
_entity_poly.pdbx_seq_one_letter_code
_entity_poly.pdbx_strand_id
1 'polypeptide(L)'
;MRNEDAGELTELVRDFLEPASFYQACLDIGVDYFCGVPDSLLKDFCAYVTKNAPADRHVITANEGNAVALAAGYYLATEKHPLVYLQNSGLGNIVNPIMSLAVPSVYGIPMLLLIGWRGEPGKRDEPQHRTQGQTTPGLLAALGIPFQPLPDYQEGAEQALLHAKHYMEKSNGPYALLVKRQTFAPYKFKREPEIEFPLSREDALKIIVDNLSLRDIVVGSTGMLSRELFEYRVEKEMGHERDFLTVGSMGHCSSIALGIAKQKPKRQVFCLDGDGSVIMHMGAMATVASTSPSNYKHIIINNGAHDSVGGQPTDADNHEKFSFSAVALGCGYKKAMVAVNASQLAEGILEMRGMNGPVLLEVKVKTGLIMIIVILINLLCDVETTSYFEWTPPDDNTTTLLCPDYCLARLENDECCFCYSVKQWEIGGAEINELLIEYRNLNGTDVSLISNADYNSSLQSSVTHTHGMMAMLPNNICSFNEIVKIIFSNNDIATISDISCLRDIETIDLSYNKLRFISNQTFSGLGKLRNLDLSFNEISHIDPNALQGKDRAIFNINLSNLKIKNIDVSNLLFEKGFCEINYDNNKVEKISNPSGFKVVPGKTYGKGGLLSLNNCSLTQFINYTDIGLENFSEYYKVFNYSFDTEGTEIGCDCILYPLLEKQLAELEKSWTTLEKHRNLSCTSPESLKDVTIIDIVRHKSLREKMVCDKKENCPKECTCYEQPIYHHLVVNCSNAGLDEFPKLLPWHSNITLLMDGNDLRALPDVDFLHRVHLLDLSGNEIEKLDKGAVKHLQNNVILNLTGSTMSYLPRELASKSNVFGMLNLECDCEMVWVIDWNTYNVRNKNTITHCKNYGGKELADISDQMKTLCGSESDQRFWFGIVTAFIFVVLIFVISALSVFFKPELLILYRQYIRRNTHQHESTRNFETDVYICIDDSYKCAREWVLLTLVSELEKIGLRVFLPCRDETLGIGIGEARSSEIDKSRLYIIVLNKTGFKSNPTDDVQFATLQLELNHIWSNFKKFPMKSVLIVNFDNLSASDVENRYAKAFLRVRVDINVTHRHHKVLNKIMELVFPSEKMSTYALETRRNAW
;
A
#
# COMPACT_ATOMS: atom_id res chain seq x y z
N MET A 1 6.26 -25.96 -21.42
CA MET A 1 5.44 -24.77 -21.71
C MET A 1 5.03 -24.15 -20.37
N ARG A 2 5.10 -22.83 -20.16
CA ARG A 2 5.43 -21.79 -21.15
C ARG A 2 4.34 -21.59 -22.16
N ASN A 3 3.42 -20.73 -21.80
CA ASN A 3 2.68 -19.90 -22.73
C ASN A 3 1.85 -20.77 -23.69
N GLU A 4 0.60 -21.08 -23.35
CA GLU A 4 -0.32 -20.20 -22.62
C GLU A 4 -0.86 -20.73 -21.27
N ASP A 5 -0.10 -20.54 -20.18
CA ASP A 5 -0.63 -20.59 -18.81
C ASP A 5 0.24 -19.68 -17.89
N ALA A 6 -0.14 -18.40 -17.80
CA ALA A 6 0.23 -17.48 -16.72
C ALA A 6 -0.86 -16.39 -16.70
N GLY A 7 -1.77 -16.47 -15.73
CA GLY A 7 -2.96 -15.61 -15.67
C GLY A 7 -2.66 -14.17 -15.26
N GLU A 8 -3.65 -13.30 -15.42
CA GLU A 8 -3.56 -11.90 -15.02
C GLU A 8 -3.31 -11.77 -13.51
N LEU A 9 -2.27 -11.01 -13.15
CA LEU A 9 -1.84 -10.76 -11.79
C LEU A 9 -2.85 -9.88 -11.03
N THR A 10 -3.40 -10.43 -9.96
CA THR A 10 -3.91 -9.65 -8.83
C THR A 10 -2.75 -9.09 -8.01
N GLU A 11 -2.73 -7.79 -7.67
CA GLU A 11 -2.02 -7.35 -6.45
C GLU A 11 -2.86 -7.73 -5.20
N LEU A 12 -2.92 -9.06 -5.01
CA LEU A 12 -3.20 -9.73 -3.75
C LEU A 12 -1.91 -9.73 -2.91
N VAL A 13 -1.90 -10.54 -1.84
CA VAL A 13 -0.69 -10.91 -1.08
C VAL A 13 0.51 -11.08 -2.01
N ARG A 14 1.60 -10.36 -1.74
CA ARG A 14 2.87 -10.56 -2.45
C ARG A 14 3.47 -11.90 -2.04
N ASP A 15 3.21 -12.91 -2.85
CA ASP A 15 4.03 -14.11 -2.85
C ASP A 15 5.43 -13.72 -3.35
N PHE A 16 6.44 -14.12 -2.59
CA PHE A 16 7.83 -14.02 -3.00
C PHE A 16 8.31 -15.41 -3.39
N LEU A 17 9.05 -15.52 -4.48
CA LEU A 17 9.60 -16.79 -4.92
C LEU A 17 10.75 -17.18 -4.00
N GLU A 18 10.58 -18.23 -3.21
CA GLU A 18 11.62 -18.72 -2.32
C GLU A 18 12.84 -19.20 -3.13
N PRO A 19 14.05 -18.65 -2.92
CA PRO A 19 15.25 -19.02 -3.68
C PRO A 19 15.55 -20.53 -3.66
N ALA A 20 15.25 -21.20 -2.54
CA ALA A 20 15.38 -22.65 -2.40
C ALA A 20 14.45 -23.43 -3.34
N SER A 21 13.18 -23.01 -3.42
CA SER A 21 12.15 -23.67 -4.21
C SER A 21 12.36 -23.46 -5.71
N PHE A 22 12.85 -22.28 -6.13
CA PHE A 22 13.24 -22.03 -7.52
C PHE A 22 14.53 -22.76 -7.92
N TYR A 23 15.52 -22.84 -7.02
CA TYR A 23 16.72 -23.65 -7.23
C TYR A 23 16.37 -25.12 -7.43
N GLN A 24 15.50 -25.68 -6.58
CA GLN A 24 15.03 -27.07 -6.73
C GLN A 24 14.28 -27.26 -8.05
N ALA A 25 13.37 -26.35 -8.42
CA ALA A 25 12.66 -26.42 -9.69
C ALA A 25 13.61 -26.37 -10.91
N CYS A 26 14.76 -25.67 -10.82
CA CYS A 26 15.80 -25.74 -11.85
C CYS A 26 16.42 -27.15 -11.94
N LEU A 27 16.79 -27.75 -10.80
CA LEU A 27 17.31 -29.12 -10.76
C LEU A 27 16.31 -30.14 -11.33
N ASP A 28 15.01 -29.98 -11.02
CA ASP A 28 13.95 -30.89 -11.44
C ASP A 28 13.72 -30.86 -12.96
N ILE A 29 13.94 -29.72 -13.62
CA ILE A 29 13.96 -29.65 -15.08
C ILE A 29 15.28 -30.15 -15.71
N GLY A 30 16.28 -30.51 -14.91
CA GLY A 30 17.60 -30.97 -15.37
C GLY A 30 18.60 -29.85 -15.63
N VAL A 31 18.36 -28.67 -15.07
CA VAL A 31 19.29 -27.54 -15.06
C VAL A 31 20.10 -27.61 -13.77
N ASP A 32 21.24 -28.30 -13.84
CA ASP A 32 22.14 -28.61 -12.73
C ASP A 32 23.51 -27.92 -12.83
N TYR A 33 23.59 -26.88 -13.68
CA TYR A 33 24.77 -26.04 -13.84
C TYR A 33 24.38 -24.56 -13.95
N PHE A 34 25.02 -23.73 -13.15
CA PHE A 34 24.73 -22.30 -13.03
C PHE A 34 26.01 -21.50 -13.28
N CYS A 35 25.95 -20.47 -14.11
CA CYS A 35 27.05 -19.52 -14.25
C CYS A 35 26.54 -18.10 -14.52
N GLY A 36 27.35 -17.08 -14.26
CA GLY A 36 26.90 -15.71 -14.51
C GLY A 36 27.56 -14.61 -13.69
N VAL A 37 27.12 -13.38 -13.97
CA VAL A 37 27.50 -12.16 -13.26
C VAL A 37 26.38 -11.79 -12.27
N PRO A 38 26.65 -11.58 -10.98
CA PRO A 38 25.61 -11.27 -9.99
C PRO A 38 24.88 -9.95 -10.27
N ASP A 39 23.58 -9.91 -10.01
CA ASP A 39 22.71 -8.74 -10.20
C ASP A 39 21.89 -8.45 -8.93
N SER A 40 21.56 -7.17 -8.68
CA SER A 40 20.80 -6.74 -7.49
C SER A 40 19.36 -7.27 -7.42
N LEU A 41 18.70 -7.58 -8.55
CA LEU A 41 17.37 -8.21 -8.56
C LEU A 41 17.46 -9.74 -8.40
N LEU A 42 18.62 -10.31 -8.75
CA LEU A 42 18.92 -11.74 -8.60
C LEU A 42 19.65 -12.06 -7.28
N LYS A 43 20.00 -11.06 -6.47
CA LYS A 43 20.95 -11.17 -5.34
C LYS A 43 20.65 -12.34 -4.41
N ASP A 44 19.38 -12.55 -4.08
CA ASP A 44 18.92 -13.55 -3.10
C ASP A 44 19.00 -14.96 -3.69
N PHE A 45 18.67 -15.12 -4.97
CA PHE A 45 18.87 -16.37 -5.72
C PHE A 45 20.35 -16.67 -5.93
N CYS A 46 21.14 -15.71 -6.43
CA CYS A 46 22.58 -15.89 -6.60
C CYS A 46 23.27 -16.26 -5.28
N ALA A 47 22.93 -15.60 -4.17
CA ALA A 47 23.44 -15.94 -2.84
C ALA A 47 23.03 -17.34 -2.37
N TYR A 48 21.82 -17.80 -2.71
CA TYR A 48 21.40 -19.17 -2.45
C TYR A 48 22.20 -20.18 -3.28
N VAL A 49 22.36 -19.94 -4.59
CA VAL A 49 23.13 -20.82 -5.49
C VAL A 49 24.58 -20.93 -5.02
N THR A 50 25.27 -19.80 -4.74
CA THR A 50 26.65 -19.76 -4.24
C THR A 50 26.88 -20.63 -3.00
N LYS A 51 25.86 -20.80 -2.15
CA LYS A 51 25.98 -21.60 -0.92
C LYS A 51 25.60 -23.07 -1.10
N ASN A 52 24.63 -23.38 -1.96
CA ASN A 52 23.98 -24.70 -2.00
C ASN A 52 24.32 -25.51 -3.27
N ALA A 53 24.85 -24.89 -4.32
CA ALA A 53 25.34 -25.61 -5.49
C ALA A 53 26.73 -26.22 -5.23
N PRO A 54 27.01 -27.44 -5.72
CA PRO A 54 28.36 -28.00 -5.71
C PRO A 54 29.35 -27.08 -6.44
N ALA A 55 30.61 -27.05 -5.99
CA ALA A 55 31.64 -26.16 -6.55
C ALA A 55 32.01 -26.46 -8.02
N ASP A 56 31.73 -27.66 -8.53
CA ASP A 56 31.84 -28.00 -9.96
C ASP A 56 30.60 -27.60 -10.79
N ARG A 57 29.53 -27.14 -10.11
CA ARG A 57 28.19 -26.86 -10.69
C ARG A 57 27.75 -25.40 -10.61
N HIS A 58 28.54 -24.55 -9.96
CA HIS A 58 28.32 -23.11 -9.97
C HIS A 58 29.62 -22.35 -10.21
N VAL A 59 29.61 -21.43 -11.18
CA VAL A 59 30.75 -20.56 -11.49
C VAL A 59 30.28 -19.12 -11.63
N ILE A 60 30.65 -18.27 -10.68
CA ILE A 60 30.59 -16.81 -10.86
C ILE A 60 31.63 -16.45 -11.93
N THR A 61 31.23 -15.70 -12.95
CA THR A 61 32.08 -15.40 -14.10
C THR A 61 32.45 -13.93 -14.18
N ALA A 62 33.68 -13.63 -14.58
CA ALA A 62 34.17 -12.28 -14.85
C ALA A 62 33.23 -11.38 -15.66
N ASN A 63 32.63 -11.90 -16.74
CA ASN A 63 31.67 -11.17 -17.58
C ASN A 63 30.63 -12.13 -18.17
N GLU A 64 29.51 -11.58 -18.64
CA GLU A 64 28.37 -12.34 -19.14
C GLU A 64 28.68 -13.11 -20.42
N GLY A 65 29.59 -12.60 -21.25
CA GLY A 65 30.02 -13.28 -22.48
C GLY A 65 30.78 -14.58 -22.17
N ASN A 66 31.63 -14.56 -21.15
CA ASN A 66 32.28 -15.75 -20.60
C ASN A 66 31.27 -16.72 -19.98
N ALA A 67 30.19 -16.22 -19.37
CA ALA A 67 29.11 -17.07 -18.85
C ALA A 67 28.42 -17.87 -19.96
N VAL A 68 28.08 -17.23 -21.08
CA VAL A 68 27.52 -17.90 -22.27
C VAL A 68 28.50 -18.91 -22.87
N ALA A 69 29.79 -18.57 -22.95
CA ALA A 69 30.81 -19.50 -23.45
C ALA A 69 31.02 -20.72 -22.53
N LEU A 70 30.99 -20.52 -21.21
CA LEU A 70 31.14 -21.57 -20.21
C LEU A 70 29.91 -22.50 -20.17
N ALA A 71 28.71 -21.92 -20.24
CA ALA A 71 27.45 -22.64 -20.44
C ALA A 71 27.49 -23.49 -21.72
N ALA A 72 27.99 -22.94 -22.82
CA ALA A 72 28.16 -23.69 -24.06
C ALA A 72 29.14 -24.85 -23.92
N GLY A 73 30.29 -24.64 -23.26
CA GLY A 73 31.23 -25.72 -22.93
C GLY A 73 30.59 -26.83 -22.07
N TYR A 74 29.79 -26.45 -21.08
CA TYR A 74 29.05 -27.40 -20.24
C TYR A 74 28.06 -28.25 -21.05
N TYR A 75 27.24 -27.61 -21.89
CA TYR A 75 26.30 -28.33 -22.76
C TYR A 75 27.01 -29.27 -23.72
N LEU A 76 28.07 -28.80 -24.41
CA LEU A 76 28.84 -29.61 -25.36
C LEU A 76 29.53 -30.83 -24.71
N ALA A 77 29.82 -30.77 -23.41
CA ALA A 77 30.46 -31.86 -22.67
C ALA A 77 29.47 -32.85 -22.02
N THR A 78 28.21 -32.45 -21.80
CA THR A 78 27.26 -33.20 -20.95
C THR A 78 25.88 -33.43 -21.57
N GLU A 79 25.55 -32.73 -22.66
CA GLU A 79 24.22 -32.63 -23.27
C GLU A 79 23.12 -32.11 -22.30
N LYS A 80 23.51 -31.52 -21.16
CA LYS A 80 22.59 -30.93 -20.16
C LYS A 80 22.48 -29.41 -20.28
N HIS A 81 21.29 -28.89 -20.01
CA HIS A 81 20.98 -27.46 -20.10
C HIS A 81 21.60 -26.64 -18.95
N PRO A 82 22.42 -25.62 -19.22
CA PRO A 82 22.92 -24.69 -18.22
C PRO A 82 21.95 -23.50 -18.00
N LEU A 83 22.09 -22.83 -16.85
CA LEU A 83 21.51 -21.51 -16.57
C LEU A 83 22.59 -20.44 -16.51
N VAL A 84 22.43 -19.40 -17.33
CA VAL A 84 23.27 -18.19 -17.36
C VAL A 84 22.52 -17.05 -16.69
N TYR A 85 22.99 -16.53 -15.55
CA TYR A 85 22.38 -15.38 -14.87
C TYR A 85 23.15 -14.08 -15.13
N LEU A 86 22.41 -12.96 -15.28
CA LEU A 86 22.99 -11.64 -15.58
C LEU A 86 22.01 -10.50 -15.31
N GLN A 87 22.50 -9.26 -15.35
CA GLN A 87 21.65 -8.07 -15.49
C GLN A 87 21.30 -7.83 -16.98
N ASN A 88 20.18 -7.16 -17.29
CA ASN A 88 19.83 -6.73 -18.64
C ASN A 88 20.87 -5.81 -19.32
N SER A 89 21.68 -5.08 -18.55
CA SER A 89 22.85 -4.35 -19.06
C SER A 89 23.88 -5.27 -19.73
N GLY A 90 24.05 -6.47 -19.17
CA GLY A 90 24.94 -7.52 -19.66
C GLY A 90 24.53 -8.08 -21.02
N LEU A 91 23.33 -7.76 -21.52
CA LEU A 91 22.92 -8.15 -22.87
C LEU A 91 23.90 -7.66 -23.93
N GLY A 92 24.50 -6.48 -23.74
CA GLY A 92 25.55 -5.96 -24.64
C GLY A 92 26.78 -6.86 -24.71
N ASN A 93 27.21 -7.43 -23.58
CA ASN A 93 28.34 -8.36 -23.51
C ASN A 93 28.02 -9.72 -24.14
N ILE A 94 26.77 -10.18 -24.09
CA ILE A 94 26.38 -11.48 -24.65
C ILE A 94 25.99 -11.46 -26.13
N VAL A 95 25.75 -10.30 -26.77
CA VAL A 95 25.32 -10.24 -28.19
C VAL A 95 26.22 -11.11 -29.08
N ASN A 96 27.53 -10.93 -28.98
CA ASN A 96 28.47 -11.68 -29.82
C ASN A 96 28.44 -13.20 -29.54
N PRO A 97 28.68 -13.70 -28.30
CA PRO A 97 28.64 -15.14 -28.05
C PRO A 97 27.24 -15.75 -28.23
N ILE A 98 26.13 -15.06 -27.95
CA ILE A 98 24.81 -15.61 -28.29
C ILE A 98 24.66 -15.78 -29.80
N MET A 99 24.90 -14.73 -30.59
CA MET A 99 24.67 -14.77 -32.05
C MET A 99 25.69 -15.61 -32.82
N SER A 100 26.87 -15.89 -32.26
CA SER A 100 27.93 -16.68 -32.91
C SER A 100 28.15 -18.08 -32.30
N LEU A 101 27.58 -18.37 -31.13
CA LEU A 101 27.73 -19.66 -30.44
C LEU A 101 26.38 -20.29 -30.04
N ALA A 102 25.44 -19.53 -29.47
CA ALA A 102 24.23 -20.11 -28.89
C ALA A 102 23.06 -20.32 -29.88
N VAL A 103 22.87 -19.41 -30.85
CA VAL A 103 21.66 -19.44 -31.70
C VAL A 103 21.56 -20.71 -32.59
N PRO A 104 20.34 -21.19 -32.88
CA PRO A 104 20.09 -22.40 -33.70
C PRO A 104 20.71 -22.38 -35.10
N SER A 105 20.89 -21.19 -35.68
CA SER A 105 21.45 -21.03 -37.04
C SER A 105 22.98 -21.16 -37.12
N VAL A 106 23.68 -21.37 -36.00
CA VAL A 106 25.15 -21.52 -35.97
C VAL A 106 25.55 -22.87 -35.36
N TYR A 107 25.62 -22.98 -34.03
CA TYR A 107 25.90 -24.26 -33.36
C TYR A 107 24.67 -24.86 -32.65
N GLY A 108 23.63 -24.05 -32.38
CA GLY A 108 22.43 -24.49 -31.69
C GLY A 108 22.73 -25.02 -30.30
N ILE A 109 23.06 -24.13 -29.37
CA ILE A 109 23.40 -24.48 -27.99
C ILE A 109 22.29 -23.95 -27.07
N PRO A 110 21.40 -24.83 -26.58
CA PRO A 110 20.35 -24.44 -25.65
C PRO A 110 20.91 -24.03 -24.29
N MET A 111 20.41 -22.91 -23.77
CA MET A 111 20.72 -22.40 -22.43
C MET A 111 19.59 -21.50 -21.90
N LEU A 112 19.37 -21.53 -20.59
CA LEU A 112 18.40 -20.67 -19.92
C LEU A 112 19.08 -19.37 -19.47
N LEU A 113 18.68 -18.23 -20.01
CA LEU A 113 19.14 -16.92 -19.55
C LEU A 113 18.22 -16.43 -18.43
N LEU A 114 18.75 -16.11 -17.25
CA LEU A 114 18.02 -15.50 -16.13
C LEU A 114 18.49 -14.05 -15.97
N ILE A 115 17.69 -13.11 -16.46
CA ILE A 115 18.08 -11.71 -16.66
C ILE A 115 17.33 -10.82 -15.67
N GLY A 116 18.06 -10.13 -14.79
CA GLY A 116 17.50 -9.05 -13.96
C GLY A 116 17.06 -7.86 -14.84
N TRP A 117 15.77 -7.55 -14.86
CA TRP A 117 15.18 -6.50 -15.71
C TRP A 117 15.10 -5.17 -14.97
N ARG A 118 16.24 -4.48 -14.83
CA ARG A 118 16.29 -3.12 -14.27
C ARG A 118 15.70 -2.10 -15.26
N GLY A 119 15.02 -1.08 -14.74
CA GLY A 119 14.31 -0.07 -15.53
C GLY A 119 13.04 -0.55 -16.23
N GLU A 120 12.31 -1.51 -15.65
CA GLU A 120 11.02 -1.97 -16.19
C GLU A 120 10.10 -0.77 -16.54
N PRO A 121 9.51 -0.72 -17.75
CA PRO A 121 8.60 0.36 -18.16
C PRO A 121 7.47 0.61 -17.15
N GLY A 122 7.29 1.88 -16.77
CA GLY A 122 6.29 2.30 -15.79
C GLY A 122 6.72 2.17 -14.31
N LYS A 123 7.99 1.84 -14.02
CA LYS A 123 8.58 1.87 -12.67
C LYS A 123 9.76 2.85 -12.61
N ARG A 124 9.96 3.51 -11.46
CA ARG A 124 11.12 4.38 -11.20
C ARG A 124 12.39 3.55 -10.99
N ASP A 125 13.46 3.94 -11.68
CA ASP A 125 14.81 3.39 -11.58
C ASP A 125 15.81 4.45 -12.09
N GLU A 126 17.12 4.22 -11.93
CA GLU A 126 18.19 5.13 -12.37
C GLU A 126 18.10 5.43 -13.89
N PRO A 127 18.48 6.62 -14.39
CA PRO A 127 18.33 7.00 -15.81
C PRO A 127 18.94 6.01 -16.81
N GLN A 128 20.12 5.46 -16.50
CA GLN A 128 20.79 4.41 -17.28
C GLN A 128 20.04 3.08 -17.26
N HIS A 129 19.37 2.74 -16.15
CA HIS A 129 18.51 1.57 -16.08
C HIS A 129 17.22 1.79 -16.88
N ARG A 130 16.53 2.94 -16.75
CA ARG A 130 15.30 3.26 -17.52
C ARG A 130 15.50 3.06 -19.03
N THR A 131 16.59 3.62 -19.56
CA THR A 131 16.99 3.52 -20.97
C THR A 131 17.15 2.05 -21.43
N GLN A 132 17.84 1.23 -20.63
CA GLN A 132 18.08 -0.18 -20.97
C GLN A 132 16.85 -1.07 -20.74
N GLY A 133 16.11 -0.85 -19.65
CA GLY A 133 14.90 -1.58 -19.30
C GLY A 133 13.82 -1.48 -20.36
N GLN A 134 13.56 -0.26 -20.86
CA GLN A 134 12.67 -0.01 -22.00
C GLN A 134 13.13 -0.73 -23.28
N THR A 135 14.45 -0.81 -23.51
CA THR A 135 15.03 -1.42 -24.73
C THR A 135 15.12 -2.94 -24.65
N THR A 136 15.17 -3.52 -23.45
CA THR A 136 15.39 -4.97 -23.18
C THR A 136 14.51 -5.90 -24.03
N PRO A 137 13.17 -5.70 -24.13
CA PRO A 137 12.32 -6.60 -24.91
C PRO A 137 12.63 -6.52 -26.42
N GLY A 138 12.91 -5.31 -26.92
CA GLY A 138 13.25 -5.08 -28.32
C GLY A 138 14.61 -5.66 -28.70
N LEU A 139 15.60 -5.61 -27.81
CA LEU A 139 16.91 -6.22 -28.02
C LEU A 139 16.80 -7.75 -28.05
N LEU A 140 16.09 -8.37 -27.12
CA LEU A 140 15.88 -9.84 -27.12
C LEU A 140 15.13 -10.31 -28.38
N ALA A 141 14.11 -9.57 -28.81
CA ALA A 141 13.41 -9.82 -30.07
C ALA A 141 14.33 -9.70 -31.29
N ALA A 142 15.18 -8.68 -31.35
CA ALA A 142 16.15 -8.48 -32.44
C ALA A 142 17.23 -9.58 -32.50
N LEU A 143 17.58 -10.18 -31.35
CA LEU A 143 18.48 -11.33 -31.24
C LEU A 143 17.77 -12.68 -31.52
N GLY A 144 16.44 -12.68 -31.74
CA GLY A 144 15.65 -13.89 -31.93
C GLY A 144 15.53 -14.77 -30.68
N ILE A 145 15.76 -14.21 -29.49
CA ILE A 145 15.70 -14.94 -28.21
C ILE A 145 14.26 -14.82 -27.66
N PRO A 146 13.48 -15.90 -27.55
CA PRO A 146 12.19 -15.83 -26.85
C PRO A 146 12.41 -15.52 -25.38
N PHE A 147 11.53 -14.68 -24.83
CA PHE A 147 11.61 -14.25 -23.44
C PHE A 147 10.23 -14.17 -22.80
N GLN A 148 10.20 -14.11 -21.47
CA GLN A 148 9.04 -13.68 -20.71
C GLN A 148 9.47 -13.16 -19.32
N PRO A 149 8.59 -12.44 -18.59
CA PRO A 149 8.74 -12.28 -17.16
C PRO A 149 8.78 -13.62 -16.40
N LEU A 150 9.60 -13.72 -15.36
CA LEU A 150 9.50 -14.77 -14.35
C LEU A 150 8.38 -14.40 -13.36
N PRO A 151 7.36 -15.25 -13.15
CA PRO A 151 6.39 -15.05 -12.07
C PRO A 151 7.05 -15.15 -10.69
N ASP A 152 6.51 -14.39 -9.74
CA ASP A 152 6.95 -14.26 -8.35
C ASP A 152 6.38 -15.34 -7.40
N TYR A 153 5.58 -16.28 -7.93
CA TYR A 153 5.00 -17.40 -7.19
C TYR A 153 5.42 -18.76 -7.79
N GLN A 154 5.40 -19.81 -6.96
CA GLN A 154 6.04 -21.10 -7.23
C GLN A 154 5.51 -21.81 -8.49
N GLU A 155 4.19 -22.04 -8.63
CA GLU A 155 3.69 -22.80 -9.79
C GLU A 155 3.95 -22.06 -11.11
N GLY A 156 3.91 -20.72 -11.09
CA GLY A 156 4.22 -19.89 -12.25
C GLY A 156 5.71 -19.98 -12.64
N ALA A 157 6.61 -20.03 -11.66
CA ALA A 157 8.04 -20.24 -11.89
C ALA A 157 8.35 -21.65 -12.41
N GLU A 158 7.67 -22.68 -11.94
CA GLU A 158 7.80 -24.07 -12.45
C GLU A 158 7.27 -24.21 -13.89
N GLN A 159 6.06 -23.71 -14.16
CA GLN A 159 5.51 -23.60 -15.52
C GLN A 159 6.44 -22.79 -16.42
N ALA A 160 7.11 -21.78 -15.86
CA ALA A 160 8.16 -21.07 -16.56
C ALA A 160 9.30 -22.00 -16.98
N LEU A 161 9.97 -22.62 -16.02
CA LEU A 161 11.12 -23.50 -16.26
C LEU A 161 10.82 -24.64 -17.25
N LEU A 162 9.63 -25.26 -17.17
CA LEU A 162 9.19 -26.31 -18.09
C LEU A 162 9.09 -25.90 -19.57
N HIS A 163 9.08 -24.60 -19.89
CA HIS A 163 9.22 -24.14 -21.28
C HIS A 163 10.63 -23.84 -21.69
N ALA A 164 11.44 -23.26 -20.79
CA ALA A 164 12.84 -23.05 -21.08
C ALA A 164 13.39 -24.36 -21.62
N LYS A 165 13.15 -25.43 -20.85
CA LYS A 165 13.36 -26.82 -21.25
C LYS A 165 12.75 -27.17 -22.61
N HIS A 166 11.43 -27.14 -22.77
CA HIS A 166 10.80 -27.60 -24.02
C HIS A 166 11.25 -26.83 -25.28
N TYR A 167 11.44 -25.51 -25.17
CA TYR A 167 11.94 -24.69 -26.28
C TYR A 167 13.41 -25.00 -26.56
N MET A 168 14.25 -25.08 -25.51
CA MET A 168 15.64 -25.50 -25.61
C MET A 168 15.78 -26.85 -26.32
N GLU A 169 15.04 -27.87 -25.87
CA GLU A 169 15.01 -29.22 -26.46
C GLU A 169 14.50 -29.26 -27.90
N LYS A 170 13.56 -28.38 -28.27
CA LYS A 170 12.91 -28.39 -29.59
C LYS A 170 13.66 -27.55 -30.63
N SER A 171 14.27 -26.45 -30.21
CA SER A 171 14.92 -25.47 -31.08
C SER A 171 16.44 -25.51 -31.07
N ASN A 172 17.03 -26.14 -30.05
CA ASN A 172 18.46 -26.04 -29.71
C ASN A 172 18.91 -24.57 -29.59
N GLY A 173 18.11 -23.73 -28.93
CA GLY A 173 18.37 -22.29 -28.82
C GLY A 173 18.17 -21.74 -27.40
N PRO A 174 18.73 -20.56 -27.11
CA PRO A 174 18.59 -19.92 -25.81
C PRO A 174 17.15 -19.47 -25.54
N TYR A 175 16.74 -19.45 -24.26
CA TYR A 175 15.48 -18.85 -23.81
C TYR A 175 15.72 -17.93 -22.62
N ALA A 176 15.16 -16.72 -22.62
CA ALA A 176 15.28 -15.74 -21.54
C ALA A 176 14.12 -15.69 -20.53
N LEU A 177 14.45 -15.48 -19.27
CA LEU A 177 13.56 -15.06 -18.18
C LEU A 177 13.93 -13.64 -17.74
N LEU A 178 12.95 -12.75 -17.67
CA LEU A 178 13.09 -11.40 -17.14
C LEU A 178 12.61 -11.37 -15.68
N VAL A 179 13.53 -11.17 -14.74
CA VAL A 179 13.24 -11.10 -13.31
C VAL A 179 12.98 -9.66 -12.91
N LYS A 180 11.81 -9.40 -12.32
CA LYS A 180 11.39 -8.07 -11.87
C LYS A 180 11.93 -7.75 -10.48
N ARG A 181 11.88 -6.47 -10.10
CA ARG A 181 12.17 -6.05 -8.72
C ARG A 181 11.24 -6.76 -7.74
N GLN A 182 11.81 -7.30 -6.65
CA GLN A 182 11.10 -8.03 -5.59
C GLN A 182 10.49 -9.40 -5.99
N THR A 183 10.99 -10.05 -7.05
CA THR A 183 10.55 -11.42 -7.44
C THR A 183 10.93 -12.48 -6.40
N PHE A 184 12.15 -12.42 -5.83
CA PHE A 184 12.66 -13.43 -4.89
C PHE A 184 12.49 -13.03 -3.42
N ALA A 185 12.31 -14.01 -2.55
CA ALA A 185 12.27 -13.82 -1.10
C ALA A 185 13.67 -13.45 -0.55
N PRO A 186 13.78 -12.58 0.48
CA PRO A 186 15.08 -12.15 1.01
C PRO A 186 15.91 -13.30 1.60
N TYR A 187 17.13 -13.49 1.10
CA TYR A 187 18.05 -14.54 1.55
C TYR A 187 19.35 -13.95 2.11
N LYS A 188 19.63 -14.22 3.40
CA LYS A 188 20.84 -13.73 4.06
C LYS A 188 22.04 -14.63 3.76
N PHE A 189 22.87 -14.21 2.81
CA PHE A 189 24.22 -14.74 2.63
C PHE A 189 25.03 -14.53 3.92
N LYS A 190 25.60 -15.61 4.47
CA LYS A 190 26.59 -15.54 5.55
C LYS A 190 27.90 -16.07 4.99
N ARG A 191 28.87 -15.17 4.81
CA ARG A 191 30.25 -15.50 4.47
C ARG A 191 31.01 -15.82 5.76
N GLU A 192 31.83 -16.86 5.74
CA GLU A 192 32.87 -17.05 6.76
C GLU A 192 34.12 -16.26 6.32
N PRO A 193 34.64 -15.33 7.14
CA PRO A 193 35.82 -14.54 6.77
C PRO A 193 37.09 -15.36 6.98
N GLU A 194 37.80 -15.68 5.89
CA GLU A 194 39.13 -16.33 5.97
C GLU A 194 40.25 -15.33 6.28
N ILE A 195 40.13 -14.06 5.85
CA ILE A 195 41.14 -13.00 6.05
C ILE A 195 40.43 -11.67 6.33
N GLU A 196 40.82 -10.97 7.39
CA GLU A 196 40.28 -9.65 7.76
C GLU A 196 41.32 -8.55 7.53
N PHE A 197 41.05 -7.62 6.60
CA PHE A 197 41.90 -6.46 6.33
C PHE A 197 41.48 -5.25 7.20
N PRO A 198 42.42 -4.38 7.62
CA PRO A 198 42.12 -3.32 8.57
C PRO A 198 41.34 -2.13 7.96
N LEU A 199 41.52 -1.83 6.67
CA LEU A 199 40.86 -0.72 5.99
C LEU A 199 39.47 -1.10 5.48
N SER A 200 38.48 -0.21 5.61
CA SER A 200 37.29 -0.25 4.76
C SER A 200 37.56 0.37 3.37
N ARG A 201 36.63 0.17 2.43
CA ARG A 201 36.62 0.87 1.14
C ARG A 201 36.54 2.38 1.32
N GLU A 202 35.68 2.84 2.23
CA GLU A 202 35.51 4.27 2.56
C GLU A 202 36.82 4.86 3.11
N ASP A 203 37.45 4.23 4.12
CA ASP A 203 38.72 4.69 4.69
C ASP A 203 39.81 4.80 3.61
N ALA A 204 39.91 3.78 2.75
CA ALA A 204 40.86 3.75 1.65
C ALA A 204 40.59 4.89 0.65
N LEU A 205 39.32 5.14 0.30
CA LEU A 205 38.93 6.20 -0.61
C LEU A 205 39.24 7.60 -0.05
N LYS A 206 38.97 7.82 1.25
CA LYS A 206 39.30 9.08 1.94
C LYS A 206 40.81 9.34 1.88
N ILE A 207 41.63 8.34 2.24
CA ILE A 207 43.10 8.42 2.14
C ILE A 207 43.57 8.68 0.70
N ILE A 208 42.94 8.05 -0.30
CA ILE A 208 43.26 8.28 -1.72
C ILE A 208 43.01 9.74 -2.07
N VAL A 209 41.78 10.23 -1.86
CA VAL A 209 41.34 11.58 -2.24
C VAL A 209 42.16 12.66 -1.55
N ASP A 210 42.47 12.50 -0.26
CA ASP A 210 43.26 13.45 0.53
C ASP A 210 44.72 13.57 0.03
N ASN A 211 45.23 12.55 -0.68
CA ASN A 211 46.57 12.55 -1.29
C ASN A 211 46.58 12.93 -2.78
N LEU A 212 45.42 13.28 -3.36
CA LEU A 212 45.32 13.82 -4.72
C LEU A 212 45.51 15.34 -4.74
N SER A 213 45.99 15.85 -5.88
CA SER A 213 46.11 17.28 -6.13
C SER A 213 44.86 17.82 -6.82
N LEU A 214 44.55 19.10 -6.56
CA LEU A 214 43.53 19.88 -7.26
C LEU A 214 43.69 19.96 -8.80
N ARG A 215 44.79 19.44 -9.37
CA ARG A 215 45.02 19.33 -10.82
C ARG A 215 44.84 17.92 -11.39
N ASP A 216 44.62 16.92 -10.57
CA ASP A 216 44.45 15.55 -11.04
C ASP A 216 43.06 15.36 -11.67
N ILE A 217 42.89 14.32 -12.47
CA ILE A 217 41.59 13.86 -12.98
C ILE A 217 41.32 12.51 -12.34
N VAL A 218 40.12 12.32 -11.79
CA VAL A 218 39.69 11.04 -11.24
C VAL A 218 38.67 10.41 -12.19
N VAL A 219 38.78 9.12 -12.41
CA VAL A 219 37.73 8.33 -13.07
C VAL A 219 37.33 7.25 -12.07
N GLY A 220 36.10 7.36 -11.56
CA GLY A 220 35.53 6.41 -10.62
C GLY A 220 34.75 5.33 -11.36
N SER A 221 34.91 4.08 -10.95
CA SER A 221 34.16 2.94 -11.49
C SER A 221 32.76 2.80 -10.88
N THR A 222 31.93 1.98 -11.52
CA THR A 222 30.52 1.78 -11.12
C THR A 222 30.38 1.01 -9.80
N GLY A 223 29.18 1.06 -9.20
CA GLY A 223 28.92 0.56 -7.85
C GLY A 223 29.14 1.62 -6.78
N MET A 224 29.51 1.20 -5.56
CA MET A 224 29.59 2.11 -4.42
C MET A 224 30.76 3.11 -4.52
N LEU A 225 31.85 2.76 -5.20
CA LEU A 225 33.08 3.55 -5.25
C LEU A 225 32.86 4.97 -5.82
N SER A 226 32.05 5.13 -6.88
CA SER A 226 31.71 6.46 -7.42
C SER A 226 30.74 7.24 -6.52
N ARG A 227 29.89 6.56 -5.75
CA ARG A 227 28.95 7.19 -4.81
C ARG A 227 29.68 7.71 -3.59
N GLU A 228 30.50 6.88 -2.96
CA GLU A 228 31.37 7.25 -1.83
C GLU A 228 32.35 8.36 -2.22
N LEU A 229 32.84 8.40 -3.47
CA LEU A 229 33.69 9.48 -3.97
C LEU A 229 32.93 10.80 -4.07
N PHE A 230 31.70 10.76 -4.57
CA PHE A 230 30.82 11.93 -4.62
C PHE A 230 30.48 12.42 -3.20
N GLU A 231 30.01 11.53 -2.33
CA GLU A 231 29.66 11.82 -0.94
C GLU A 231 30.85 12.42 -0.18
N TYR A 232 32.06 11.86 -0.31
CA TYR A 232 33.25 12.40 0.35
C TYR A 232 33.72 13.73 -0.23
N ARG A 233 33.58 13.94 -1.53
CA ARG A 233 33.84 15.25 -2.17
C ARG A 233 32.89 16.32 -1.63
N VAL A 234 31.61 16.00 -1.45
CA VAL A 234 30.62 16.89 -0.82
C VAL A 234 30.97 17.13 0.66
N GLU A 235 31.31 16.09 1.44
CA GLU A 235 31.77 16.20 2.84
C GLU A 235 32.99 17.13 3.00
N LYS A 236 33.83 17.24 1.96
CA LYS A 236 35.03 18.10 1.94
C LYS A 236 34.87 19.42 1.19
N GLU A 237 33.64 19.78 0.78
CA GLU A 237 33.35 20.98 -0.02
C GLU A 237 34.21 21.07 -1.31
N MET A 238 34.57 19.91 -1.88
CA MET A 238 35.39 19.80 -3.07
C MET A 238 34.55 19.63 -4.33
N GLY A 239 34.70 20.55 -5.28
CA GLY A 239 34.05 20.44 -6.59
C GLY A 239 34.42 19.17 -7.38
N HIS A 240 33.41 18.62 -8.07
CA HIS A 240 33.47 17.40 -8.88
C HIS A 240 33.93 17.63 -10.32
N GLU A 241 34.31 18.85 -10.72
CA GLU A 241 34.63 19.22 -12.12
C GLU A 241 35.89 18.54 -12.71
N ARG A 242 36.50 17.66 -11.92
CA ARG A 242 37.70 16.86 -12.22
C ARG A 242 37.45 15.36 -12.12
N ASP A 243 36.24 14.95 -11.74
CA ASP A 243 35.89 13.55 -11.52
C ASP A 243 34.92 13.10 -12.62
N PHE A 244 35.15 11.94 -13.21
CA PHE A 244 34.19 11.26 -14.07
C PHE A 244 33.65 10.03 -13.33
N LEU A 245 32.38 10.08 -12.94
CA LEU A 245 31.72 9.04 -12.15
C LEU A 245 30.98 8.08 -13.08
N THR A 246 31.46 6.85 -13.18
CA THR A 246 30.97 5.86 -14.17
C THR A 246 29.70 5.18 -13.63
N VAL A 247 28.52 5.76 -13.88
CA VAL A 247 27.23 5.30 -13.31
C VAL A 247 26.73 3.94 -13.85
N GLY A 248 27.28 3.48 -14.97
CA GLY A 248 26.98 2.18 -15.61
C GLY A 248 28.19 1.70 -16.40
N SER A 249 28.04 0.69 -17.29
CA SER A 249 29.15 0.15 -18.10
C SER A 249 30.36 -0.32 -17.27
N MET A 250 30.13 -1.29 -16.39
CA MET A 250 31.16 -1.93 -15.55
C MET A 250 32.37 -2.39 -16.38
N GLY A 251 33.57 -2.36 -15.79
CA GLY A 251 34.84 -2.69 -16.45
C GLY A 251 35.40 -1.66 -17.43
N HIS A 252 34.65 -0.61 -17.79
CA HIS A 252 35.10 0.39 -18.76
C HIS A 252 35.90 1.55 -18.15
N CYS A 253 35.95 1.68 -16.82
CA CYS A 253 36.63 2.77 -16.10
C CYS A 253 38.08 2.97 -16.57
N SER A 254 38.87 1.89 -16.61
CA SER A 254 40.26 1.91 -17.10
C SER A 254 40.43 2.37 -18.56
N SER A 255 39.46 2.05 -19.44
CA SER A 255 39.47 2.49 -20.84
C SER A 255 39.10 3.96 -21.00
N ILE A 256 38.16 4.46 -20.18
CA ILE A 256 37.79 5.89 -20.12
C ILE A 256 38.98 6.71 -19.61
N ALA A 257 39.60 6.28 -18.52
CA ALA A 257 40.81 6.87 -17.96
C ALA A 257 41.98 6.86 -18.97
N LEU A 258 42.12 5.80 -19.78
CA LEU A 258 43.14 5.73 -20.83
C LEU A 258 42.92 6.80 -21.90
N GLY A 259 41.68 6.98 -22.37
CA GLY A 259 41.33 8.06 -23.30
C GLY A 259 41.69 9.43 -22.73
N ILE A 260 41.22 9.74 -21.51
CA ILE A 260 41.51 11.00 -20.84
C ILE A 260 43.03 11.23 -20.69
N ALA A 261 43.79 10.21 -20.29
CA ALA A 261 45.24 10.30 -20.11
C ALA A 261 45.97 10.67 -21.41
N LYS A 262 45.61 10.05 -22.54
CA LYS A 262 46.16 10.36 -23.88
C LYS A 262 45.84 11.80 -24.32
N GLN A 263 44.63 12.27 -24.07
CA GLN A 263 44.18 13.62 -24.46
C GLN A 263 44.63 14.72 -23.49
N LYS A 264 45.01 14.40 -22.25
CA LYS A 264 45.44 15.36 -21.21
C LYS A 264 46.83 15.03 -20.63
N PRO A 265 47.90 14.90 -21.45
CA PRO A 265 49.22 14.42 -21.02
C PRO A 265 49.93 15.30 -19.96
N LYS A 266 49.41 16.50 -19.67
CA LYS A 266 49.93 17.43 -18.65
C LYS A 266 49.23 17.32 -17.28
N ARG A 267 48.20 16.47 -17.14
CA ARG A 267 47.49 16.19 -15.88
C ARG A 267 47.64 14.72 -15.53
N GLN A 268 47.79 14.39 -14.25
CA GLN A 268 47.72 12.99 -13.80
C GLN A 268 46.26 12.51 -13.90
N VAL A 269 46.07 11.25 -14.27
CA VAL A 269 44.75 10.61 -14.37
C VAL A 269 44.76 9.39 -13.47
N PHE A 270 43.91 9.42 -12.45
CA PHE A 270 43.71 8.34 -11.48
C PHE A 270 42.42 7.58 -11.83
N CYS A 271 42.59 6.36 -12.32
CA CYS A 271 41.54 5.38 -12.47
C CYS A 271 41.33 4.69 -11.12
N LEU A 272 40.20 4.95 -10.46
CA LEU A 272 39.76 4.24 -9.26
C LEU A 272 38.77 3.16 -9.70
N ASP A 273 39.22 1.91 -9.65
CA ASP A 273 38.45 0.76 -10.14
C ASP A 273 38.23 -0.28 -9.03
N GLY A 274 37.19 -1.09 -9.18
CA GLY A 274 36.94 -2.24 -8.30
C GLY A 274 37.54 -3.52 -8.87
N ASP A 275 37.96 -4.44 -8.01
CA ASP A 275 38.46 -5.77 -8.40
C ASP A 275 37.58 -6.48 -9.44
N GLY A 276 36.29 -6.65 -9.17
CA GLY A 276 35.34 -7.31 -10.06
C GLY A 276 35.12 -6.56 -11.38
N SER A 277 35.28 -5.23 -11.37
CA SER A 277 35.18 -4.40 -12.59
C SER A 277 36.42 -4.57 -13.47
N VAL A 278 37.63 -4.54 -12.89
CA VAL A 278 38.86 -4.80 -13.64
C VAL A 278 38.90 -6.22 -14.21
N ILE A 279 38.42 -7.21 -13.46
CA ILE A 279 38.31 -8.60 -13.91
C ILE A 279 37.40 -8.71 -15.15
N MET A 280 36.25 -8.03 -15.16
CA MET A 280 35.26 -8.07 -16.25
C MET A 280 35.84 -7.75 -17.63
N HIS A 281 36.70 -6.73 -17.71
CA HIS A 281 37.34 -6.27 -18.95
C HIS A 281 38.86 -6.15 -18.82
N MET A 282 39.50 -7.16 -18.24
CA MET A 282 40.95 -7.20 -17.98
C MET A 282 41.83 -6.96 -19.22
N GLY A 283 41.33 -7.23 -20.44
CA GLY A 283 42.00 -6.86 -21.70
C GLY A 283 42.28 -5.37 -21.88
N ALA A 284 41.55 -4.50 -21.17
CA ALA A 284 41.86 -3.07 -21.09
C ALA A 284 43.27 -2.82 -20.49
N MET A 285 43.73 -3.65 -19.54
CA MET A 285 45.07 -3.54 -18.95
C MET A 285 46.17 -3.74 -20.00
N ALA A 286 46.04 -4.72 -20.89
CA ALA A 286 46.97 -4.90 -22.01
C ALA A 286 46.98 -3.69 -22.96
N THR A 287 45.81 -3.09 -23.21
CA THR A 287 45.67 -1.88 -24.05
C THR A 287 46.31 -0.65 -23.40
N VAL A 288 46.11 -0.47 -22.08
CA VAL A 288 46.77 0.58 -21.27
C VAL A 288 48.29 0.41 -21.29
N ALA A 289 48.78 -0.79 -21.05
CA ALA A 289 50.22 -1.10 -21.03
C ALA A 289 50.87 -0.86 -22.40
N SER A 290 50.26 -1.36 -23.48
CA SER A 290 50.72 -1.16 -24.86
C SER A 290 50.73 0.32 -25.27
N THR A 291 49.72 1.10 -24.85
CA THR A 291 49.67 2.55 -25.11
C THR A 291 50.68 3.35 -24.27
N SER A 292 51.03 2.83 -23.09
CA SER A 292 52.02 3.37 -22.14
C SER A 292 51.95 4.87 -21.77
N PRO A 293 50.76 5.46 -21.50
CA PRO A 293 50.64 6.87 -21.09
C PRO A 293 51.39 7.16 -19.77
N SER A 294 52.30 8.14 -19.78
CA SER A 294 53.16 8.48 -18.64
C SER A 294 52.42 9.08 -17.43
N ASN A 295 51.18 9.54 -17.62
CA ASN A 295 50.34 10.20 -16.63
C ASN A 295 49.20 9.32 -16.07
N TYR A 296 49.16 8.03 -16.43
CA TYR A 296 48.10 7.11 -16.02
C TYR A 296 48.44 6.38 -14.70
N LYS A 297 47.50 6.39 -13.76
CA LYS A 297 47.57 5.78 -12.43
C LYS A 297 46.36 4.87 -12.24
N HIS A 298 46.57 3.59 -11.97
CA HIS A 298 45.51 2.62 -11.71
C HIS A 298 45.49 2.30 -10.22
N ILE A 299 44.39 2.56 -9.54
CA ILE A 299 44.17 2.13 -8.17
C ILE A 299 43.00 1.14 -8.20
N ILE A 300 43.25 -0.08 -7.75
CA ILE A 300 42.23 -1.13 -7.64
C ILE A 300 41.87 -1.27 -6.17
N ILE A 301 40.62 -1.04 -5.82
CA ILE A 301 40.11 -1.37 -4.48
C ILE A 301 39.64 -2.82 -4.52
N ASN A 302 40.31 -3.67 -3.74
CA ASN A 302 40.11 -5.11 -3.71
C ASN A 302 39.52 -5.53 -2.36
N ASN A 303 38.21 -5.77 -2.35
CA ASN A 303 37.42 -6.29 -1.22
C ASN A 303 37.04 -7.78 -1.40
N GLY A 304 37.47 -8.39 -2.51
CA GLY A 304 37.14 -9.77 -2.91
C GLY A 304 35.67 -10.01 -3.26
N ALA A 305 34.84 -8.97 -3.43
CA ALA A 305 33.38 -9.15 -3.45
C ALA A 305 32.59 -8.11 -4.26
N HIS A 306 31.55 -8.59 -4.95
CA HIS A 306 30.54 -7.76 -5.61
C HIS A 306 29.55 -7.13 -4.59
N ASP A 307 30.05 -6.26 -3.71
CA ASP A 307 29.29 -5.62 -2.61
C ASP A 307 27.98 -4.97 -3.05
N SER A 308 27.95 -4.33 -4.23
CA SER A 308 26.78 -3.60 -4.73
C SER A 308 25.59 -4.47 -5.15
N VAL A 309 25.78 -5.79 -5.26
CA VAL A 309 24.77 -6.75 -5.78
C VAL A 309 24.60 -7.99 -4.87
N GLY A 310 25.12 -7.95 -3.64
CA GLY A 310 24.87 -8.96 -2.61
C GLY A 310 26.12 -9.56 -1.94
N GLY A 311 27.33 -9.11 -2.29
CA GLY A 311 28.57 -9.53 -1.63
C GLY A 311 29.04 -10.94 -2.02
N GLN A 312 28.66 -11.41 -3.21
CA GLN A 312 29.18 -12.67 -3.79
C GLN A 312 30.66 -12.49 -4.16
N PRO A 313 31.51 -13.52 -4.00
CA PRO A 313 32.95 -13.39 -4.18
C PRO A 313 33.35 -13.14 -5.65
N THR A 314 34.47 -12.45 -5.85
CA THR A 314 35.13 -12.26 -7.16
C THR A 314 36.27 -13.29 -7.36
N ASP A 315 36.81 -13.40 -8.57
CA ASP A 315 38.02 -14.21 -8.82
C ASP A 315 39.26 -13.71 -8.02
N ALA A 316 39.22 -12.47 -7.49
CA ALA A 316 40.29 -11.88 -6.67
C ALA A 316 40.17 -12.16 -5.17
N ASP A 317 39.07 -12.80 -4.74
CA ASP A 317 38.78 -13.11 -3.34
C ASP A 317 39.84 -14.03 -2.71
N ASN A 318 40.37 -14.98 -3.49
CA ASN A 318 41.53 -15.77 -3.07
C ASN A 318 42.83 -14.97 -3.32
N HIS A 319 43.15 -14.12 -2.36
CA HIS A 319 44.32 -13.25 -2.34
C HIS A 319 45.70 -13.94 -2.40
N GLU A 320 45.77 -15.26 -2.27
CA GLU A 320 46.99 -16.06 -2.45
C GLU A 320 47.15 -16.57 -3.88
N LYS A 321 46.05 -16.97 -4.54
CA LYS A 321 46.04 -17.53 -5.89
C LYS A 321 45.91 -16.47 -6.99
N PHE A 322 45.32 -15.32 -6.69
CA PHE A 322 45.13 -14.22 -7.64
C PHE A 322 45.92 -12.97 -7.23
N SER A 323 46.53 -12.28 -8.20
CA SER A 323 47.28 -11.04 -7.97
C SER A 323 47.15 -10.08 -9.14
N PHE A 324 46.47 -8.95 -8.92
CA PHE A 324 46.42 -7.85 -9.90
C PHE A 324 47.81 -7.29 -10.19
N SER A 325 48.69 -7.28 -9.19
CA SER A 325 50.07 -6.83 -9.37
C SER A 325 50.85 -7.70 -10.35
N ALA A 326 50.72 -9.03 -10.27
CA ALA A 326 51.35 -9.95 -11.22
C ALA A 326 50.74 -9.80 -12.64
N VAL A 327 49.41 -9.69 -12.74
CA VAL A 327 48.71 -9.44 -14.02
C VAL A 327 49.17 -8.14 -14.69
N ALA A 328 49.27 -7.05 -13.92
CA ALA A 328 49.69 -5.75 -14.43
C ALA A 328 51.12 -5.77 -14.97
N LEU A 329 52.05 -6.37 -14.22
CA LEU A 329 53.44 -6.54 -14.66
C LEU A 329 53.52 -7.43 -15.90
N GLY A 330 52.76 -8.52 -15.95
CA GLY A 330 52.65 -9.40 -17.13
C GLY A 330 52.09 -8.70 -18.38
N CYS A 331 51.16 -7.75 -18.20
CA CYS A 331 50.65 -6.90 -19.28
C CYS A 331 51.66 -5.83 -19.74
N GLY A 332 52.66 -5.47 -18.92
CA GLY A 332 53.66 -4.44 -19.22
C GLY A 332 53.47 -3.11 -18.47
N TYR A 333 52.76 -3.07 -17.34
CA TYR A 333 52.78 -1.91 -16.44
C TYR A 333 54.20 -1.71 -15.87
N LYS A 334 54.61 -0.45 -15.72
CA LYS A 334 56.00 -0.12 -15.32
C LYS A 334 56.31 -0.43 -13.85
N LYS A 335 55.27 -0.45 -13.01
CA LYS A 335 55.31 -0.81 -11.60
C LYS A 335 53.91 -1.29 -11.18
N ALA A 336 53.87 -2.28 -10.31
CA ALA A 336 52.71 -2.62 -9.51
C ALA A 336 53.08 -2.63 -8.02
N MET A 337 52.14 -2.29 -7.16
CA MET A 337 52.29 -2.19 -5.71
C MET A 337 51.04 -2.70 -5.01
N VAL A 338 51.17 -3.14 -3.76
CA VAL A 338 50.05 -3.58 -2.91
C VAL A 338 50.09 -2.81 -1.59
N ALA A 339 48.95 -2.29 -1.16
CA ALA A 339 48.75 -1.70 0.16
C ALA A 339 47.69 -2.51 0.93
N VAL A 340 47.97 -2.83 2.20
CA VAL A 340 47.03 -3.49 3.11
C VAL A 340 46.69 -2.65 4.35
N ASN A 341 47.25 -1.44 4.46
CA ASN A 341 47.00 -0.51 5.57
C ASN A 341 47.17 0.95 5.13
N ALA A 342 46.76 1.89 5.99
CA ALA A 342 46.74 3.33 5.70
C ALA A 342 48.10 3.92 5.32
N SER A 343 49.19 3.51 6.00
CA SER A 343 50.54 4.02 5.73
C SER A 343 51.01 3.61 4.34
N GLN A 344 50.90 2.31 4.03
CA GLN A 344 51.26 1.76 2.72
C GLN A 344 50.43 2.36 1.58
N LEU A 345 49.16 2.69 1.85
CA LEU A 345 48.29 3.34 0.87
C LEU A 345 48.78 4.76 0.56
N ALA A 346 48.97 5.59 1.58
CA ALA A 346 49.48 6.96 1.42
C ALA A 346 50.87 6.98 0.75
N GLU A 347 51.80 6.14 1.22
CA GLU A 347 53.13 5.97 0.63
C GLU A 347 53.05 5.52 -0.84
N GLY A 348 52.19 4.54 -1.15
CA GLY A 348 51.97 4.04 -2.51
C GLY A 348 51.38 5.07 -3.47
N ILE A 349 50.50 5.97 -2.99
CA ILE A 349 49.96 7.08 -3.78
C ILE A 349 51.06 8.11 -4.09
N LEU A 350 51.92 8.41 -3.11
CA LEU A 350 53.05 9.31 -3.31
C LEU A 350 54.11 8.72 -4.26
N GLU A 351 54.46 7.43 -4.12
CA GLU A 351 55.38 6.75 -5.04
C GLU A 351 54.78 6.69 -6.46
N MET A 352 53.53 6.23 -6.61
CA MET A 352 52.92 6.10 -7.94
C MET A 352 52.81 7.45 -8.65
N ARG A 353 52.58 8.54 -7.91
CA ARG A 353 52.51 9.92 -8.44
C ARG A 353 53.84 10.36 -9.07
N GLY A 354 54.97 10.06 -8.41
CA GLY A 354 56.30 10.41 -8.89
C GLY A 354 56.80 9.60 -10.09
N MET A 355 56.23 8.40 -10.30
CA MET A 355 56.60 7.52 -11.41
C MET A 355 55.99 7.89 -12.76
N ASN A 356 56.61 7.45 -13.86
CA ASN A 356 55.97 7.44 -15.17
C ASN A 356 54.98 6.26 -15.27
N GLY A 357 53.72 6.55 -15.59
CA GLY A 357 52.66 5.58 -15.85
C GLY A 357 52.89 4.71 -17.09
N PRO A 358 52.13 3.61 -17.25
CA PRO A 358 51.08 3.16 -16.34
C PRO A 358 51.66 2.44 -15.11
N VAL A 359 51.15 2.81 -13.94
CA VAL A 359 51.49 2.21 -12.64
C VAL A 359 50.20 1.75 -11.96
N LEU A 360 50.25 0.59 -11.30
CA LEU A 360 49.15 0.02 -10.55
C LEU A 360 49.42 0.01 -9.04
N LEU A 361 48.39 0.30 -8.25
CA LEU A 361 48.33 0.13 -6.80
C LEU A 361 47.06 -0.69 -6.47
N GLU A 362 47.25 -1.90 -5.96
CA GLU A 362 46.19 -2.74 -5.42
C GLU A 362 46.00 -2.42 -3.93
N VAL A 363 44.79 -2.09 -3.51
CA VAL A 363 44.46 -1.73 -2.13
C VAL A 363 43.54 -2.79 -1.58
N LYS A 364 44.05 -3.64 -0.68
CA LYS A 364 43.25 -4.71 -0.06
C LYS A 364 42.48 -4.15 1.14
N VAL A 365 41.16 -4.28 1.09
CA VAL A 365 40.21 -3.75 2.08
C VAL A 365 39.26 -4.85 2.53
N LYS A 366 38.61 -4.67 3.69
CA LYS A 366 37.56 -5.60 4.14
C LYS A 366 36.30 -5.47 3.28
N THR A 367 35.60 -6.58 3.09
CA THR A 367 34.24 -6.62 2.52
C THR A 367 33.31 -5.72 3.34
N GLY A 368 32.48 -4.91 2.67
CA GLY A 368 31.64 -3.92 3.34
C GLY A 368 30.43 -4.52 4.06
N LEU A 369 30.01 -3.90 5.17
CA LEU A 369 28.66 -4.11 5.71
C LEU A 369 27.66 -3.29 4.88
N ILE A 370 26.50 -3.86 4.56
CA ILE A 370 25.40 -3.12 3.93
C ILE A 370 24.80 -2.16 4.97
N MET A 371 25.32 -0.94 5.04
CA MET A 371 24.75 0.11 5.88
C MET A 371 23.51 0.70 5.20
N ILE A 372 22.34 0.55 5.84
CA ILE A 372 21.03 0.91 5.29
C ILE A 372 20.80 2.43 5.47
N ILE A 373 21.61 3.25 4.79
CA ILE A 373 21.47 4.72 4.80
C ILE A 373 21.31 5.31 3.37
N VAL A 374 21.66 4.55 2.32
CA VAL A 374 21.68 5.04 0.92
C VAL A 374 20.35 4.82 0.15
N ILE A 375 19.30 4.29 0.79
CA ILE A 375 17.96 4.16 0.17
C ILE A 375 17.21 5.51 0.10
N LEU A 376 17.53 6.46 0.98
CA LEU A 376 16.88 7.78 1.04
C LEU A 376 17.42 8.81 0.03
N ILE A 377 18.64 8.63 -0.49
CA ILE A 377 19.29 9.64 -1.36
C ILE A 377 19.10 9.36 -2.86
N ASN A 378 18.95 8.09 -3.28
CA ASN A 378 18.69 7.74 -4.70
C ASN A 378 17.24 8.03 -5.18
N LEU A 379 16.52 8.94 -4.49
CA LEU A 379 15.20 9.45 -4.87
C LEU A 379 15.25 10.92 -5.35
N LEU A 380 16.42 11.57 -5.30
CA LEU A 380 16.60 13.00 -5.53
C LEU A 380 17.67 13.31 -6.58
N CYS A 381 17.54 12.76 -7.80
CA CYS A 381 18.33 13.16 -8.98
C CYS A 381 17.64 12.79 -10.31
N ASP A 382 16.43 13.33 -10.57
CA ASP A 382 15.90 13.39 -11.93
C ASP A 382 16.37 14.71 -12.58
N VAL A 383 17.31 14.61 -13.53
CA VAL A 383 17.58 15.67 -14.51
C VAL A 383 17.15 15.14 -15.89
N GLU A 384 15.84 15.04 -16.07
CA GLU A 384 15.25 15.22 -17.38
C GLU A 384 15.02 16.72 -17.61
N THR A 385 15.06 17.17 -18.86
CA THR A 385 14.74 18.55 -19.21
C THR A 385 13.22 18.74 -19.13
N THR A 386 12.72 18.94 -17.91
CA THR A 386 11.36 19.36 -17.65
C THR A 386 11.06 20.64 -18.42
N SER A 387 10.05 20.57 -19.28
CA SER A 387 9.35 21.75 -19.77
C SER A 387 8.39 22.21 -18.67
N TYR A 388 8.19 23.53 -18.61
CA TYR A 388 7.38 24.18 -17.59
C TYR A 388 6.41 25.16 -18.24
N PHE A 389 5.23 25.29 -17.65
CA PHE A 389 4.23 26.30 -18.00
C PHE A 389 4.09 27.33 -16.86
N GLU A 390 3.70 28.54 -17.21
CA GLU A 390 3.38 29.58 -16.23
C GLU A 390 2.11 29.20 -15.45
N TRP A 391 2.24 29.09 -14.13
CA TRP A 391 1.14 28.82 -13.21
C TRP A 391 1.08 29.90 -12.13
N THR A 392 -0.11 30.44 -11.90
CA THR A 392 -0.40 31.38 -10.83
C THR A 392 -1.17 30.63 -9.74
N PRO A 393 -0.69 30.61 -8.48
CA PRO A 393 -1.38 29.89 -7.41
C PRO A 393 -2.81 30.40 -7.21
N PRO A 394 -3.80 29.51 -6.98
CA PRO A 394 -5.11 29.90 -6.50
C PRO A 394 -5.01 30.84 -5.30
N ASP A 395 -5.75 31.95 -5.35
CA ASP A 395 -5.77 33.00 -4.33
C ASP A 395 -4.42 33.75 -4.10
N ASP A 396 -3.49 33.71 -5.06
CA ASP A 396 -2.35 34.64 -5.19
C ASP A 396 -2.12 35.08 -6.64
N ASN A 397 -2.87 36.10 -7.07
CA ASN A 397 -2.77 36.67 -8.42
C ASN A 397 -1.47 37.50 -8.65
N THR A 398 -0.54 37.54 -7.69
CA THR A 398 0.66 38.42 -7.76
C THR A 398 1.95 37.67 -8.07
N THR A 399 1.94 36.35 -7.98
CA THR A 399 3.14 35.52 -8.14
C THR A 399 2.93 34.51 -9.28
N THR A 400 3.69 34.65 -10.37
CA THR A 400 3.75 33.61 -11.42
C THR A 400 4.91 32.67 -11.11
N LEU A 401 4.64 31.36 -11.19
CA LEU A 401 5.57 30.27 -10.96
C LEU A 401 5.70 29.44 -12.25
N LEU A 402 6.74 28.63 -12.34
CA LEU A 402 6.92 27.65 -13.40
C LEU A 402 6.51 26.28 -12.86
N CYS A 403 5.36 25.77 -13.30
CA CYS A 403 4.89 24.43 -12.95
C CYS A 403 5.31 23.42 -14.04
N PRO A 404 5.79 22.21 -13.69
CA PRO A 404 6.20 21.22 -14.68
C PRO A 404 5.04 20.75 -15.57
N ASP A 405 5.28 20.58 -16.87
CA ASP A 405 4.24 20.22 -17.85
C ASP A 405 3.51 18.89 -17.53
N TYR A 406 4.14 17.96 -16.80
CA TYR A 406 3.47 16.73 -16.36
C TYR A 406 2.29 16.99 -15.41
N CYS A 407 2.23 18.16 -14.76
CA CYS A 407 1.09 18.58 -13.96
C CYS A 407 -0.13 18.94 -14.82
N LEU A 408 0.01 19.28 -16.12
CA LEU A 408 -1.12 19.57 -17.01
C LEU A 408 -2.01 18.35 -17.31
N ALA A 409 -1.45 17.14 -17.16
CA ALA A 409 -2.12 15.89 -17.49
C ALA A 409 -2.96 15.31 -16.33
N ARG A 410 -3.09 16.04 -15.21
CA ARG A 410 -3.89 15.61 -14.05
C ARG A 410 -5.29 16.24 -14.10
N LEU A 411 -6.19 15.75 -13.25
CA LEU A 411 -7.52 16.37 -13.07
C LEU A 411 -7.45 17.58 -12.11
N GLU A 412 -6.42 17.62 -11.26
CA GLU A 412 -6.20 18.63 -10.21
C GLU A 412 -4.81 19.26 -10.37
N ASN A 413 -4.64 20.05 -11.43
CA ASN A 413 -3.35 20.65 -11.79
C ASN A 413 -2.75 21.50 -10.66
N ASP A 414 -3.59 22.25 -9.93
CA ASP A 414 -3.14 23.10 -8.81
C ASP A 414 -2.45 22.30 -7.70
N GLU A 415 -2.94 21.10 -7.38
CA GLU A 415 -2.39 20.27 -6.30
C GLU A 415 -1.00 19.73 -6.66
N CYS A 416 -0.82 19.39 -7.94
CA CYS A 416 0.49 19.07 -8.50
C CYS A 416 1.42 20.30 -8.45
N CYS A 417 0.91 21.48 -8.81
CA CYS A 417 1.71 22.70 -8.84
C CYS A 417 2.07 23.23 -7.44
N PHE A 418 1.24 23.06 -6.40
CA PHE A 418 1.63 23.38 -5.02
C PHE A 418 2.89 22.62 -4.59
N CYS A 419 3.05 21.37 -5.04
CA CYS A 419 4.20 20.53 -4.72
C CYS A 419 5.43 20.72 -5.62
N TYR A 420 5.22 21.00 -6.90
CA TYR A 420 6.29 20.90 -7.90
C TYR A 420 6.56 22.18 -8.69
N SER A 421 5.82 23.26 -8.44
CA SER A 421 6.15 24.56 -9.02
C SER A 421 7.44 25.13 -8.42
N VAL A 422 8.23 25.73 -9.30
CA VAL A 422 9.53 26.34 -9.02
C VAL A 422 9.56 27.74 -9.60
N LYS A 423 10.57 28.53 -9.27
CA LYS A 423 10.61 29.95 -9.63
C LYS A 423 11.28 30.18 -10.98
N GLN A 424 10.88 31.27 -11.65
CA GLN A 424 11.52 31.70 -12.89
C GLN A 424 13.02 32.01 -12.71
N TRP A 425 13.44 32.42 -11.51
CA TRP A 425 14.87 32.64 -11.21
C TRP A 425 15.63 31.35 -10.89
N GLU A 426 14.95 30.26 -10.50
CA GLU A 426 15.56 28.94 -10.27
C GLU A 426 15.86 28.20 -11.59
N ILE A 427 15.17 28.56 -12.68
CA ILE A 427 15.36 27.96 -14.01
C ILE A 427 15.90 29.00 -14.99
N GLY A 428 17.13 28.79 -15.47
CA GLY A 428 17.62 29.49 -16.66
C GLY A 428 18.62 30.63 -16.44
N GLY A 429 19.46 30.54 -15.40
CA GLY A 429 20.68 31.37 -15.31
C GLY A 429 20.42 32.86 -15.05
N ALA A 430 19.36 33.18 -14.30
CA ALA A 430 19.21 34.50 -13.72
C ALA A 430 20.39 34.79 -12.76
N GLU A 431 21.03 35.95 -12.91
CA GLU A 431 22.10 36.39 -12.01
C GLU A 431 21.48 36.81 -10.67
N ILE A 432 21.63 35.96 -9.65
CA ILE A 432 21.25 36.24 -8.26
C ILE A 432 22.48 36.79 -7.54
N ASN A 433 22.31 37.90 -6.80
CA ASN A 433 23.36 38.42 -5.93
C ASN A 433 23.51 37.51 -4.71
N GLU A 434 24.66 36.83 -4.56
CA GLU A 434 25.00 36.18 -3.29
C GLU A 434 25.51 37.22 -2.29
N LEU A 435 24.82 37.34 -1.16
CA LEU A 435 25.24 38.16 -0.02
C LEU A 435 26.10 37.32 0.92
N LEU A 436 27.18 37.93 1.42
CA LEU A 436 28.12 37.29 2.33
C LEU A 436 27.88 37.75 3.78
N ILE A 437 28.39 36.97 4.73
CA ILE A 437 28.18 37.21 6.16
C ILE A 437 29.50 37.60 6.84
N GLU A 438 29.49 38.76 7.49
CA GLU A 438 30.59 39.28 8.30
C GLU A 438 30.28 39.07 9.79
N TYR A 439 31.13 38.31 10.48
CA TYR A 439 31.14 38.19 11.93
C TYR A 439 31.91 39.35 12.55
N ARG A 440 31.24 40.20 13.34
CA ARG A 440 31.85 41.33 14.05
C ARG A 440 32.31 40.99 15.45
N ASN A 441 31.85 39.86 15.99
CA ASN A 441 32.37 39.29 17.22
C ASN A 441 32.53 37.76 17.13
N LEU A 442 33.35 37.21 18.04
CA LEU A 442 33.66 35.78 18.09
C LEU A 442 32.49 34.91 18.58
N ASN A 443 31.44 35.52 19.13
CA ASN A 443 30.31 34.82 19.74
C ASN A 443 29.09 34.74 18.80
N GLY A 444 29.20 35.23 17.56
CA GLY A 444 28.12 35.23 16.58
C GLY A 444 26.89 36.05 16.96
N THR A 445 27.02 36.97 17.92
CA THR A 445 25.93 37.87 18.38
C THR A 445 25.98 39.27 17.77
N ASP A 446 27.00 39.58 16.97
CA ASP A 446 27.02 40.76 16.10
C ASP A 446 27.50 40.32 14.72
N VAL A 447 26.57 40.38 13.77
CA VAL A 447 26.70 39.81 12.43
C VAL A 447 26.06 40.79 11.45
N SER A 448 26.69 40.99 10.29
CA SER A 448 26.21 41.87 9.24
C SER A 448 26.29 41.21 7.87
N LEU A 449 25.33 41.49 7.00
CA LEU A 449 25.42 41.17 5.58
C LEU A 449 26.32 42.19 4.88
N ILE A 450 27.19 41.68 4.01
CA ILE A 450 28.00 42.48 3.10
C ILE A 450 27.73 42.00 1.66
N SER A 451 27.61 42.95 0.73
CA SER A 451 27.55 42.67 -0.69
C SER A 451 28.94 42.75 -1.31
N ASN A 452 29.16 42.03 -2.41
CA ASN A 452 30.39 42.16 -3.19
C ASN A 452 30.44 43.55 -3.89
N ALA A 453 31.61 43.94 -4.40
CA ALA A 453 31.84 45.30 -4.91
C ALA A 453 30.92 45.71 -6.09
N ASP A 454 30.41 44.73 -6.84
CA ASP A 454 29.50 44.91 -7.99
C ASP A 454 28.01 44.73 -7.62
N TYR A 455 27.60 45.18 -6.43
CA TYR A 455 26.19 45.10 -5.98
C TYR A 455 25.26 45.92 -6.88
N ASN A 456 24.42 45.23 -7.65
CA ASN A 456 23.33 45.82 -8.42
C ASN A 456 22.00 45.60 -7.69
N SER A 457 21.43 46.66 -7.12
CA SER A 457 20.16 46.64 -6.35
C SER A 457 18.89 46.41 -7.19
N SER A 458 19.03 45.98 -8.45
CA SER A 458 17.91 45.56 -9.32
C SER A 458 17.84 44.04 -9.54
N LEU A 459 18.86 43.30 -9.08
CA LEU A 459 18.87 41.83 -9.09
C LEU A 459 18.37 41.29 -7.75
N GLN A 460 17.75 40.12 -7.79
CA GLN A 460 17.33 39.41 -6.59
C GLN A 460 18.55 38.93 -5.80
N SER A 461 18.44 38.93 -4.47
CA SER A 461 19.51 38.52 -3.57
C SER A 461 19.22 37.17 -2.92
N SER A 462 20.26 36.38 -2.65
CA SER A 462 20.18 35.22 -1.77
C SER A 462 21.32 35.22 -0.77
N VAL A 463 21.10 34.62 0.38
CA VAL A 463 22.12 34.50 1.43
C VAL A 463 22.12 33.07 1.98
N THR A 464 23.29 32.43 1.90
CA THR A 464 23.52 31.06 2.37
C THR A 464 24.70 31.08 3.32
N HIS A 465 24.50 30.58 4.55
CA HIS A 465 25.53 30.45 5.56
C HIS A 465 25.21 29.31 6.52
N THR A 466 25.81 28.16 6.28
CA THR A 466 25.59 26.94 7.06
C THR A 466 26.79 26.58 7.94
N HIS A 467 26.57 25.78 8.98
CA HIS A 467 27.62 25.22 9.85
C HIS A 467 28.46 26.30 10.56
N GLY A 468 27.80 27.38 10.98
CA GLY A 468 28.40 28.55 11.62
C GLY A 468 28.10 28.68 13.11
N MET A 469 28.41 29.86 13.65
CA MET A 469 28.18 30.21 15.06
C MET A 469 27.13 31.33 15.20
N MET A 470 26.34 31.60 14.16
CA MET A 470 25.39 32.72 14.16
C MET A 470 24.33 32.53 15.24
N ALA A 471 24.25 33.43 16.22
CA ALA A 471 23.29 33.36 17.33
C ALA A 471 22.02 34.20 17.12
N MET A 472 22.05 35.10 16.13
CA MET A 472 20.92 35.95 15.71
C MET A 472 21.05 36.35 14.24
N LEU A 473 19.93 36.68 13.59
CA LEU A 473 19.94 37.16 12.21
C LEU A 473 20.75 38.46 12.05
N PRO A 474 21.38 38.72 10.89
CA PRO A 474 22.19 39.91 10.66
C PRO A 474 21.44 41.23 10.91
N ASN A 475 22.07 42.15 11.64
CA ASN A 475 21.44 43.39 12.12
C ASN A 475 20.99 44.33 10.98
N ASN A 476 21.60 44.23 9.81
CA ASN A 476 21.30 45.03 8.62
C ASN A 476 20.54 44.25 7.54
N ILE A 477 19.89 43.12 7.87
CA ILE A 477 19.18 42.29 6.87
C ILE A 477 18.12 43.07 6.08
N CYS A 478 17.41 44.00 6.72
CA CYS A 478 16.42 44.87 6.06
C CYS A 478 17.01 45.93 5.10
N SER A 479 18.34 46.07 5.01
CA SER A 479 18.98 46.88 3.96
C SER A 479 18.99 46.19 2.59
N PHE A 480 18.67 44.90 2.55
CA PHE A 480 18.62 44.03 1.38
C PHE A 480 17.20 43.46 1.27
N ASN A 481 16.24 44.30 0.85
CA ASN A 481 14.83 43.93 0.84
C ASN A 481 14.44 43.03 -0.36
N GLU A 482 15.34 42.93 -1.33
CA GLU A 482 15.30 42.07 -2.51
C GLU A 482 15.79 40.62 -2.27
N ILE A 483 16.01 40.24 -1.00
CA ILE A 483 16.32 38.85 -0.63
C ILE A 483 15.11 37.93 -0.89
N VAL A 484 15.30 36.95 -1.78
CA VAL A 484 14.31 35.90 -2.10
C VAL A 484 14.55 34.60 -1.31
N LYS A 485 15.76 34.36 -0.82
CA LYS A 485 16.16 33.08 -0.21
C LYS A 485 17.17 33.27 0.93
N ILE A 486 16.86 32.70 2.08
CA ILE A 486 17.73 32.58 3.26
C ILE A 486 17.95 31.09 3.56
N ILE A 487 19.22 30.69 3.69
CA ILE A 487 19.64 29.39 4.24
C ILE A 487 20.64 29.66 5.37
N PHE A 488 20.20 29.60 6.62
CA PHE A 488 21.07 29.70 7.82
C PHE A 488 21.04 28.43 8.67
N SER A 489 20.91 27.26 8.04
CA SER A 489 20.87 25.97 8.76
C SER A 489 22.20 25.62 9.44
N ASN A 490 22.14 24.80 10.50
CA ASN A 490 23.30 24.44 11.32
C ASN A 490 24.02 25.67 11.91
N ASN A 491 23.30 26.45 12.72
CA ASN A 491 23.80 27.62 13.44
C ASN A 491 23.25 27.65 14.89
N ASP A 492 23.48 28.74 15.61
CA ASP A 492 23.11 28.93 17.02
C ASP A 492 21.88 29.85 17.22
N ILE A 493 21.09 30.11 16.16
CA ILE A 493 20.05 31.16 16.16
C ILE A 493 18.95 30.81 17.16
N ALA A 494 18.80 31.63 18.20
CA ALA A 494 17.82 31.41 19.27
C ALA A 494 16.49 32.15 19.07
N THR A 495 16.49 33.21 18.26
CA THR A 495 15.32 34.07 17.98
C THR A 495 15.36 34.64 16.56
N ILE A 496 14.21 34.66 15.89
CA ILE A 496 14.00 35.38 14.63
C ILE A 496 13.66 36.84 14.99
N SER A 497 14.44 37.80 14.48
CA SER A 497 14.14 39.24 14.58
C SER A 497 13.06 39.65 13.57
N ASP A 498 12.56 40.89 13.64
CA ASP A 498 11.58 41.38 12.68
C ASP A 498 12.17 41.43 11.25
N ILE A 499 11.66 40.54 10.40
CA ILE A 499 12.03 40.41 8.98
C ILE A 499 10.91 40.86 8.03
N SER A 500 9.86 41.55 8.52
CA SER A 500 8.72 42.02 7.72
C SER A 500 9.10 42.98 6.57
N CYS A 501 10.34 43.47 6.57
CA CYS A 501 10.98 44.20 5.48
C CYS A 501 11.24 43.35 4.21
N LEU A 502 11.43 42.03 4.35
CA LEU A 502 11.82 41.10 3.28
C LEU A 502 10.59 40.62 2.49
N ARG A 503 9.91 41.55 1.79
CA ARG A 503 8.62 41.29 1.13
C ARG A 503 8.72 40.28 -0.02
N ASP A 504 9.89 40.16 -0.61
CA ASP A 504 10.16 39.25 -1.72
C ASP A 504 10.69 37.88 -1.28
N ILE A 505 10.77 37.59 0.03
CA ILE A 505 11.29 36.31 0.51
C ILE A 505 10.35 35.14 0.22
N GLU A 506 10.92 34.06 -0.31
CA GLU A 506 10.20 32.90 -0.83
C GLU A 506 10.62 31.60 -0.13
N THR A 507 11.89 31.52 0.31
CA THR A 507 12.45 30.38 1.06
C THR A 507 13.19 30.84 2.31
N ILE A 508 12.86 30.23 3.44
CA ILE A 508 13.59 30.36 4.71
C ILE A 508 13.95 28.95 5.21
N ASP A 509 15.24 28.63 5.27
CA ASP A 509 15.79 27.49 6.00
C ASP A 509 16.55 27.97 7.24
N LEU A 510 16.04 27.61 8.41
CA LEU A 510 16.64 27.80 9.74
C LEU A 510 16.74 26.46 10.47
N SER A 511 16.83 25.33 9.76
CA SER A 511 16.96 24.00 10.36
C SER A 511 18.24 23.87 11.20
N TYR A 512 18.27 22.95 12.17
CA TYR A 512 19.42 22.74 13.07
C TYR A 512 19.90 24.04 13.75
N ASN A 513 18.97 24.72 14.45
CA ASN A 513 19.24 25.95 15.21
C ASN A 513 18.67 25.83 16.64
N LYS A 514 18.62 26.95 17.39
CA LYS A 514 18.23 27.01 18.81
C LYS A 514 16.91 27.75 19.05
N LEU A 515 16.06 27.90 18.03
CA LEU A 515 14.76 28.58 18.11
C LEU A 515 13.85 27.88 19.13
N ARG A 516 13.07 28.65 19.91
CA ARG A 516 12.26 28.11 21.03
C ARG A 516 10.75 28.30 20.90
N PHE A 517 10.32 29.28 20.13
CA PHE A 517 8.92 29.59 19.86
C PHE A 517 8.77 30.27 18.50
N ILE A 518 7.58 30.18 17.92
CA ILE A 518 7.17 30.98 16.76
C ILE A 518 6.02 31.86 17.19
N SER A 519 6.17 33.19 17.08
CA SER A 519 5.06 34.12 17.34
C SER A 519 4.24 34.39 16.08
N ASN A 520 2.97 34.78 16.23
CA ASN A 520 2.10 35.11 15.10
C ASN A 520 2.54 36.35 14.30
N GLN A 521 3.48 37.15 14.83
CA GLN A 521 4.11 38.26 14.13
C GLN A 521 5.35 37.85 13.32
N THR A 522 5.98 36.70 13.61
CA THR A 522 7.31 36.29 13.10
C THR A 522 7.41 36.31 11.57
N PHE A 523 6.36 35.84 10.88
CA PHE A 523 6.30 35.79 9.42
C PHE A 523 5.29 36.79 8.83
N SER A 524 4.89 37.80 9.60
CA SER A 524 3.94 38.81 9.18
C SER A 524 4.51 39.66 8.02
N GLY A 525 3.67 39.99 7.03
CA GLY A 525 4.09 40.72 5.84
C GLY A 525 4.82 39.90 4.77
N LEU A 526 5.24 38.66 5.06
CA LEU A 526 5.98 37.79 4.12
C LEU A 526 5.04 37.06 3.13
N GLY A 527 4.33 37.82 2.30
CA GLY A 527 3.29 37.28 1.40
C GLY A 527 3.81 36.25 0.38
N LYS A 528 5.08 36.36 -0.04
CA LYS A 528 5.71 35.46 -1.01
C LYS A 528 6.36 34.20 -0.43
N LEU A 529 6.40 34.03 0.89
CA LEU A 529 7.01 32.86 1.53
C LEU A 529 6.29 31.56 1.12
N ARG A 530 7.00 30.63 0.48
CA ARG A 530 6.48 29.33 0.01
C ARG A 530 7.12 28.14 0.72
N ASN A 531 8.40 28.22 1.05
CA ASN A 531 9.15 27.14 1.71
C ASN A 531 9.69 27.63 3.06
N LEU A 532 9.38 26.89 4.12
CA LEU A 532 9.79 27.19 5.49
C LEU A 532 10.31 25.93 6.17
N ASP A 533 11.62 25.83 6.39
CA ASP A 533 12.23 24.78 7.20
C ASP A 533 12.72 25.35 8.53
N LEU A 534 12.17 24.83 9.63
CA LEU A 534 12.58 25.14 10.99
C LEU A 534 12.96 23.87 11.77
N SER A 535 13.16 22.74 11.09
CA SER A 535 13.38 21.43 11.71
C SER A 535 14.62 21.37 12.62
N PHE A 536 14.70 20.38 13.50
CA PHE A 536 15.83 20.20 14.44
C PHE A 536 16.15 21.43 15.31
N ASN A 537 15.12 22.21 15.66
CA ASN A 537 15.17 23.33 16.61
C ASN A 537 14.59 22.96 17.99
N GLU A 538 14.71 23.88 18.96
CA GLU A 538 14.15 23.71 20.31
C GLU A 538 12.68 24.20 20.46
N ILE A 539 11.95 24.36 19.35
CA ILE A 539 10.62 25.00 19.34
C ILE A 539 9.63 24.14 20.13
N SER A 540 9.01 24.72 21.16
CA SER A 540 8.00 24.04 21.99
C SER A 540 6.59 24.64 21.89
N HIS A 541 6.47 25.84 21.34
CA HIS A 541 5.22 26.56 21.16
C HIS A 541 5.17 27.32 19.83
N ILE A 542 3.99 27.34 19.22
CA ILE A 542 3.66 28.10 18.01
C ILE A 542 2.36 28.85 18.33
N ASP A 543 2.38 30.19 18.25
CA ASP A 543 1.20 31.01 18.48
C ASP A 543 0.07 30.64 17.48
N PRO A 544 -1.22 30.79 17.86
CA PRO A 544 -2.33 30.61 16.93
C PRO A 544 -2.21 31.50 15.68
N ASN A 545 -2.47 30.92 14.51
CA ASN A 545 -2.31 31.53 13.18
C ASN A 545 -0.89 31.99 12.83
N ALA A 546 0.17 31.52 13.49
CA ALA A 546 1.53 31.93 13.12
C ALA A 546 1.97 31.41 11.74
N LEU A 547 1.50 30.22 11.34
CA LEU A 547 1.88 29.61 10.07
C LEU A 547 1.02 30.10 8.88
N GLN A 548 -0.24 30.49 9.11
CA GLN A 548 -1.14 30.99 8.06
C GLN A 548 -1.37 32.51 8.06
N GLY A 549 -1.78 33.06 6.92
CA GLY A 549 -2.15 34.48 6.80
C GLY A 549 -2.92 34.75 5.52
N LYS A 550 -3.80 35.77 5.51
CA LYS A 550 -4.66 36.09 4.35
C LYS A 550 -3.88 36.24 3.03
N ASP A 551 -2.72 36.86 3.12
CA ASP A 551 -1.88 37.20 1.96
C ASP A 551 -0.72 36.21 1.75
N ARG A 552 -0.65 35.10 2.51
CA ARG A 552 0.48 34.17 2.52
C ARG A 552 0.02 32.72 2.33
N ALA A 553 0.52 32.05 1.29
CA ALA A 553 0.37 30.61 1.07
C ALA A 553 1.74 29.95 1.25
N ILE A 554 2.01 29.29 2.38
CA ILE A 554 3.23 28.49 2.51
C ILE A 554 2.90 27.09 2.00
N PHE A 555 3.66 26.59 1.02
CA PHE A 555 3.42 25.30 0.39
C PHE A 555 4.12 24.17 1.12
N ASN A 556 5.32 24.41 1.64
CA ASN A 556 6.13 23.43 2.34
C ASN A 556 6.54 23.97 3.70
N ILE A 557 6.15 23.28 4.78
CA ILE A 557 6.49 23.64 6.16
C ILE A 557 7.12 22.43 6.86
N ASN A 558 8.42 22.47 7.12
CA ASN A 558 9.11 21.44 7.90
C ASN A 558 9.29 21.88 9.36
N LEU A 559 8.57 21.18 10.25
CA LEU A 559 8.56 21.34 11.71
C LEU A 559 8.95 20.01 12.40
N SER A 560 9.68 19.14 11.71
CA SER A 560 10.12 17.86 12.26
C SER A 560 11.21 18.03 13.34
N ASN A 561 11.30 17.06 14.24
CA ASN A 561 12.33 16.98 15.28
C ASN A 561 12.38 18.21 16.21
N LEU A 562 11.23 18.75 16.59
CA LEU A 562 11.09 19.87 17.54
C LEU A 562 10.69 19.37 18.94
N LYS A 563 10.33 20.31 19.83
CA LYS A 563 9.87 20.05 21.21
C LYS A 563 8.37 20.30 21.36
N ILE A 564 7.61 20.23 20.26
CA ILE A 564 6.17 20.54 20.25
C ILE A 564 5.39 19.43 20.95
N LYS A 565 4.54 19.84 21.89
CA LYS A 565 3.60 18.96 22.62
C LYS A 565 2.14 19.19 22.26
N ASN A 566 1.77 20.44 21.97
CA ASN A 566 0.39 20.82 21.68
C ASN A 566 0.35 21.60 20.38
N ILE A 567 -0.56 21.23 19.47
CA ILE A 567 -0.83 21.98 18.24
C ILE A 567 -2.16 22.73 18.43
N ASP A 568 -2.18 24.03 18.13
CA ASP A 568 -3.41 24.81 17.98
C ASP A 568 -3.98 24.58 16.57
N VAL A 569 -5.27 24.27 16.49
CA VAL A 569 -5.96 23.90 15.23
C VAL A 569 -5.90 24.98 14.14
N SER A 570 -5.72 26.26 14.50
CA SER A 570 -5.53 27.34 13.52
C SER A 570 -4.20 27.27 12.77
N ASN A 571 -3.24 26.46 13.24
CA ASN A 571 -2.01 26.12 12.51
C ASN A 571 -2.13 24.79 11.72
N LEU A 572 -3.35 24.26 11.58
CA LEU A 572 -3.67 23.09 10.74
C LEU A 572 -4.77 23.41 9.69
N LEU A 573 -5.71 24.29 10.02
CA LEU A 573 -6.80 24.71 9.12
C LEU A 573 -6.38 25.85 8.18
N PHE A 574 -5.52 25.55 7.21
CA PHE A 574 -5.06 26.50 6.20
C PHE A 574 -6.16 26.86 5.21
N GLU A 575 -6.45 28.15 5.03
CA GLU A 575 -7.44 28.58 4.04
C GLU A 575 -6.99 28.39 2.57
N LYS A 576 -5.68 28.33 2.34
CA LYS A 576 -5.05 28.14 1.02
C LYS A 576 -4.49 26.71 0.89
N GLY A 577 -4.28 26.27 -0.35
CA GLY A 577 -3.62 24.98 -0.62
C GLY A 577 -2.14 24.97 -0.21
N PHE A 578 -1.64 23.79 0.13
CA PHE A 578 -0.24 23.53 0.47
C PHE A 578 0.15 22.14 -0.07
N CYS A 579 1.45 21.82 -0.10
CA CYS A 579 1.96 20.51 -0.46
C CYS A 579 2.22 19.64 0.78
N GLU A 580 3.14 20.07 1.66
CA GLU A 580 3.52 19.30 2.85
C GLU A 580 3.63 20.18 4.09
N ILE A 581 3.10 19.67 5.20
CA ILE A 581 3.34 20.17 6.55
C ILE A 581 3.83 19.00 7.40
N ASN A 582 5.09 19.03 7.77
CA ASN A 582 5.76 17.92 8.43
C ASN A 582 5.98 18.23 9.92
N TYR A 583 5.35 17.45 10.81
CA TYR A 583 5.53 17.49 12.27
C TYR A 583 6.25 16.24 12.81
N ASP A 584 6.93 15.48 11.97
CA ASP A 584 7.48 14.17 12.32
C ASP A 584 8.48 14.21 13.49
N ASN A 585 8.53 13.14 14.27
CA ASN A 585 9.44 12.97 15.41
C ASN A 585 9.28 14.04 16.53
N ASN A 586 8.10 14.67 16.61
CA ASN A 586 7.72 15.51 17.74
C ASN A 586 7.04 14.68 18.85
N LYS A 587 6.86 15.30 20.03
CA LYS A 587 6.13 14.70 21.16
C LYS A 587 4.71 15.25 21.25
N VAL A 588 4.00 15.31 20.12
CA VAL A 588 2.65 15.87 20.06
C VAL A 588 1.69 14.99 20.84
N GLU A 589 1.26 15.50 22.00
CA GLU A 589 0.33 14.85 22.93
C GLU A 589 -1.12 15.19 22.61
N LYS A 590 -1.41 16.40 22.11
CA LYS A 590 -2.78 16.85 21.84
C LYS A 590 -2.87 17.90 20.73
N ILE A 591 -3.95 17.84 19.96
CA ILE A 591 -4.41 18.95 19.10
C ILE A 591 -5.59 19.63 19.80
N SER A 592 -5.61 20.96 19.83
CA SER A 592 -6.52 21.74 20.67
C SER A 592 -6.98 23.04 20.00
N ASN A 593 -8.07 23.63 20.49
CA ASN A 593 -8.60 24.91 20.01
C ASN A 593 -8.67 26.01 21.10
N PRO A 594 -7.55 26.34 21.79
CA PRO A 594 -7.55 27.40 22.80
C PRO A 594 -7.80 28.79 22.21
N SER A 595 -7.50 29.00 20.92
CA SER A 595 -7.79 30.24 20.20
C SER A 595 -9.28 30.46 19.89
N GLY A 596 -10.13 29.43 20.07
CA GLY A 596 -11.56 29.53 19.75
C GLY A 596 -11.83 29.69 18.25
N PHE A 597 -10.94 29.15 17.40
CA PHE A 597 -11.10 29.12 15.95
C PHE A 597 -12.43 28.45 15.57
N LYS A 598 -13.19 29.07 14.67
CA LYS A 598 -14.45 28.51 14.18
C LYS A 598 -14.35 28.25 12.68
N VAL A 599 -14.68 27.02 12.30
CA VAL A 599 -14.81 26.63 10.89
C VAL A 599 -15.94 27.44 10.24
N VAL A 600 -15.71 27.92 9.01
CA VAL A 600 -16.76 28.54 8.20
C VAL A 600 -17.65 27.44 7.61
N PRO A 601 -18.99 27.45 7.82
CA PRO A 601 -19.87 26.41 7.29
C PRO A 601 -19.72 26.22 5.77
N GLY A 602 -19.47 24.98 5.36
CA GLY A 602 -19.28 24.61 3.95
C GLY A 602 -17.92 24.97 3.34
N LYS A 603 -16.97 25.53 4.09
CA LYS A 603 -15.60 25.79 3.63
C LYS A 603 -14.68 24.60 3.89
N THR A 604 -13.87 24.26 2.90
CA THR A 604 -12.81 23.24 2.97
C THR A 604 -11.45 23.90 3.17
N TYR A 605 -10.51 23.25 3.87
CA TYR A 605 -9.20 23.79 4.22
C TYR A 605 -8.07 22.89 3.71
N GLY A 606 -6.95 23.48 3.28
CA GLY A 606 -5.70 22.80 2.92
C GLY A 606 -5.73 21.93 1.65
N LYS A 607 -6.50 22.31 0.63
CA LYS A 607 -6.67 21.56 -0.64
C LYS A 607 -5.35 20.94 -1.16
N GLY A 608 -5.33 19.61 -1.30
CA GLY A 608 -4.29 18.84 -1.97
C GLY A 608 -3.06 18.47 -1.13
N GLY A 609 -2.99 18.92 0.13
CA GLY A 609 -1.81 18.77 0.96
C GLY A 609 -1.62 17.39 1.62
N LEU A 610 -0.48 17.26 2.28
CA LEU A 610 -0.11 16.18 3.19
C LEU A 610 0.31 16.75 4.55
N LEU A 611 -0.38 16.37 5.62
CA LEU A 611 0.04 16.63 6.99
C LEU A 611 0.71 15.37 7.56
N SER A 612 2.01 15.42 7.77
CA SER A 612 2.79 14.32 8.35
C SER A 612 2.95 14.50 9.86
N LEU A 613 2.65 13.45 10.62
CA LEU A 613 2.69 13.41 12.10
C LEU A 613 3.48 12.19 12.60
N ASN A 614 4.39 11.66 11.80
CA ASN A 614 5.02 10.37 12.02
C ASN A 614 5.81 10.34 13.35
N ASN A 615 5.78 9.19 14.03
CA ASN A 615 6.39 8.99 15.36
C ASN A 615 5.90 9.95 16.47
N CYS A 616 4.66 10.44 16.42
CA CYS A 616 4.02 11.22 17.50
C CYS A 616 3.19 10.35 18.47
N SER A 617 2.68 10.95 19.56
CA SER A 617 1.93 10.24 20.62
C SER A 617 0.62 10.97 20.99
N LEU A 618 -0.32 11.02 20.04
CA LEU A 618 -1.57 11.78 20.13
C LEU A 618 -2.57 11.19 21.13
N THR A 619 -2.53 11.64 22.38
CA THR A 619 -3.41 11.17 23.47
C THR A 619 -4.90 11.41 23.22
N GLN A 620 -5.27 12.38 22.37
CA GLN A 620 -6.65 12.73 22.04
C GLN A 620 -6.74 13.44 20.69
N PHE A 621 -7.75 13.11 19.88
CA PHE A 621 -8.05 13.82 18.62
C PHE A 621 -8.97 15.05 18.83
N ILE A 622 -9.09 15.92 17.82
CA ILE A 622 -9.85 17.17 17.93
C ILE A 622 -11.35 16.86 18.01
N ASN A 623 -11.99 17.23 19.11
CA ASN A 623 -13.45 17.15 19.24
C ASN A 623 -14.14 18.13 18.26
N TYR A 624 -15.08 17.64 17.46
CA TYR A 624 -15.72 18.42 16.39
C TYR A 624 -16.54 19.61 16.90
N THR A 625 -17.11 19.51 18.10
CA THR A 625 -17.85 20.63 18.72
C THR A 625 -16.91 21.76 19.11
N ASP A 626 -15.67 21.47 19.47
CA ASP A 626 -14.69 22.46 19.93
C ASP A 626 -14.27 23.41 18.79
N ILE A 627 -14.36 22.97 17.54
CA ILE A 627 -14.09 23.78 16.32
C ILE A 627 -15.36 24.39 15.70
N GLY A 628 -16.50 24.25 16.36
CA GLY A 628 -17.77 24.90 16.00
C GLY A 628 -18.63 24.14 14.99
N LEU A 629 -18.42 22.83 14.80
CA LEU A 629 -19.27 22.01 13.93
C LEU A 629 -20.47 21.45 14.72
N GLU A 630 -21.68 21.59 14.17
CA GLU A 630 -22.90 21.10 14.80
C GLU A 630 -23.03 19.57 14.74
N ASN A 631 -22.49 18.97 13.67
CA ASN A 631 -22.57 17.54 13.46
C ASN A 631 -21.25 16.99 12.93
N PHE A 632 -20.99 15.73 13.29
CA PHE A 632 -19.78 15.04 12.92
C PHE A 632 -19.68 14.73 11.40
N SER A 633 -20.76 14.87 10.62
CA SER A 633 -20.70 14.69 9.15
C SER A 633 -19.96 15.80 8.41
N GLU A 634 -19.82 16.97 9.03
CA GLU A 634 -19.08 18.10 8.46
C GLU A 634 -17.58 17.97 8.68
N TYR A 635 -17.15 17.25 9.72
CA TYR A 635 -15.76 17.14 10.14
C TYR A 635 -14.83 16.68 9.01
N TYR A 636 -15.21 15.64 8.28
CA TYR A 636 -14.47 15.13 7.12
C TYR A 636 -14.46 16.06 5.91
N LYS A 637 -15.40 17.01 5.84
CA LYS A 637 -15.48 18.00 4.75
C LYS A 637 -14.61 19.22 5.04
N VAL A 638 -14.23 19.45 6.31
CA VAL A 638 -13.36 20.56 6.69
C VAL A 638 -11.93 20.33 6.18
N PHE A 639 -11.39 19.12 6.36
CA PHE A 639 -10.03 18.78 5.99
C PHE A 639 -9.95 18.23 4.56
N ASN A 640 -9.34 18.98 3.64
CA ASN A 640 -9.15 18.56 2.25
C ASN A 640 -7.67 18.24 1.93
N TYR A 641 -7.02 17.53 2.85
CA TYR A 641 -5.65 17.04 2.76
C TYR A 641 -5.52 15.64 3.36
N SER A 642 -4.47 14.92 2.96
CA SER A 642 -4.12 13.62 3.54
C SER A 642 -3.39 13.79 4.88
N PHE A 643 -3.54 12.80 5.76
CA PHE A 643 -2.70 12.62 6.94
C PHE A 643 -1.72 11.47 6.68
N ASP A 644 -0.47 11.62 7.14
CA ASP A 644 0.46 10.52 7.36
C ASP A 644 0.77 10.40 8.86
N THR A 645 0.75 9.17 9.36
CA THR A 645 0.79 8.85 10.80
C THR A 645 1.54 7.54 11.07
N GLU A 646 2.54 7.20 10.26
CA GLU A 646 3.40 6.05 10.50
C GLU A 646 4.10 6.15 11.86
N GLY A 647 4.16 5.05 12.61
CA GLY A 647 4.73 5.00 13.96
C GLY A 647 4.02 5.87 15.00
N THR A 648 2.86 6.44 14.69
CA THR A 648 2.09 7.27 15.62
C THR A 648 1.23 6.41 16.53
N GLU A 649 1.13 6.79 17.79
CA GLU A 649 0.19 6.18 18.75
C GLU A 649 -0.96 7.17 19.03
N ILE A 650 -2.22 6.70 19.09
CA ILE A 650 -3.42 7.55 19.25
C ILE A 650 -4.28 7.15 20.46
N GLY A 651 -4.98 8.09 21.10
CA GLY A 651 -6.00 7.78 22.11
C GLY A 651 -7.29 7.25 21.47
N CYS A 652 -7.72 6.05 21.89
CA CYS A 652 -8.87 5.32 21.33
C CYS A 652 -10.10 5.41 22.25
N ASP A 653 -10.48 6.65 22.57
CA ASP A 653 -11.55 7.01 23.50
C ASP A 653 -12.91 7.21 22.79
N CYS A 654 -13.91 7.69 23.54
CA CYS A 654 -15.22 8.02 22.98
C CYS A 654 -15.21 9.19 21.98
N ILE A 655 -14.15 10.00 21.92
CA ILE A 655 -14.02 11.17 21.04
C ILE A 655 -13.50 10.72 19.67
N LEU A 656 -12.62 9.71 19.65
CA LEU A 656 -12.24 9.03 18.42
C LEU A 656 -13.35 8.10 17.89
N TYR A 657 -14.21 7.56 18.74
CA TYR A 657 -15.24 6.59 18.31
C TYR A 657 -16.13 7.08 17.14
N PRO A 658 -16.74 8.28 17.14
CA PRO A 658 -17.53 8.77 16.00
C PRO A 658 -16.73 8.80 14.69
N LEU A 659 -15.43 9.17 14.77
CA LEU A 659 -14.51 9.15 13.64
C LEU A 659 -14.32 7.73 13.12
N LEU A 660 -14.23 6.72 13.99
CA LEU A 660 -14.18 5.34 13.52
C LEU A 660 -15.55 4.83 13.02
N GLU A 661 -16.68 5.24 13.61
CA GLU A 661 -18.02 4.73 13.31
C GLU A 661 -18.57 5.18 11.94
N LYS A 662 -18.53 6.48 11.64
CA LYS A 662 -18.99 6.95 10.31
C LYS A 662 -18.05 6.51 9.21
N GLN A 663 -16.75 6.62 9.47
CA GLN A 663 -15.76 6.16 8.53
C GLN A 663 -15.93 4.64 8.34
N LEU A 664 -16.17 3.81 9.37
CA LEU A 664 -16.47 2.37 9.22
C LEU A 664 -17.52 2.09 8.14
N ALA A 665 -18.65 2.82 8.13
CA ALA A 665 -19.74 2.62 7.17
C ALA A 665 -19.43 3.07 5.73
N GLU A 666 -18.43 3.95 5.54
CA GLU A 666 -17.92 4.39 4.22
C GLU A 666 -16.62 3.64 3.81
N LEU A 667 -15.82 3.19 4.77
CA LEU A 667 -14.58 2.43 4.63
C LEU A 667 -14.83 0.96 4.32
N GLU A 668 -15.92 0.37 4.83
CA GLU A 668 -16.40 -0.93 4.35
C GLU A 668 -16.74 -0.89 2.84
N LYS A 669 -16.99 0.30 2.28
CA LYS A 669 -17.25 0.54 0.85
C LYS A 669 -16.02 1.03 0.06
N SER A 670 -15.04 1.66 0.71
CA SER A 670 -13.80 2.13 0.09
C SER A 670 -12.58 1.84 0.97
N TRP A 671 -11.97 0.68 0.76
CA TRP A 671 -10.91 0.14 1.63
C TRP A 671 -9.58 0.91 1.56
N THR A 672 -9.36 1.75 0.55
CA THR A 672 -8.07 2.41 0.28
C THR A 672 -7.64 3.43 1.33
N THR A 673 -8.56 4.07 2.04
CA THR A 673 -8.23 5.16 2.98
C THR A 673 -7.71 4.65 4.33
N LEU A 674 -8.10 3.42 4.73
CA LEU A 674 -7.63 2.79 5.97
C LEU A 674 -6.25 2.14 5.85
N GLU A 675 -5.79 1.81 4.63
CA GLU A 675 -4.51 1.12 4.47
C GLU A 675 -3.32 1.97 4.88
N LYS A 676 -3.42 3.30 4.72
CA LYS A 676 -2.44 4.27 5.26
C LYS A 676 -2.34 4.25 6.80
N HIS A 677 -3.39 3.82 7.49
CA HIS A 677 -3.47 3.79 8.95
C HIS A 677 -3.21 2.40 9.54
N ARG A 678 -2.63 1.46 8.77
CA ARG A 678 -2.33 0.08 9.20
C ARG A 678 -1.40 -0.02 10.42
N ASN A 679 -0.63 1.03 10.70
CA ASN A 679 0.36 1.08 11.78
C ASN A 679 -0.12 1.94 12.99
N LEU A 680 -1.35 2.44 12.99
CA LEU A 680 -1.85 3.31 14.06
C LEU A 680 -2.38 2.49 15.25
N SER A 681 -1.66 2.56 16.37
CA SER A 681 -1.92 1.80 17.61
C SER A 681 -2.45 2.68 18.73
N CYS A 682 -3.21 2.08 19.65
CA CYS A 682 -3.87 2.80 20.73
C CYS A 682 -2.98 3.00 21.97
N THR A 683 -2.91 4.24 22.48
CA THR A 683 -2.27 4.58 23.78
C THR A 683 -3.20 4.42 24.97
N SER A 684 -4.51 4.61 24.75
CA SER A 684 -5.53 4.69 25.77
C SER A 684 -6.90 4.25 25.21
N PRO A 685 -7.87 3.86 26.06
CA PRO A 685 -7.70 3.47 27.47
C PRO A 685 -6.80 2.22 27.61
N GLU A 686 -6.30 1.92 28.82
CA GLU A 686 -5.37 0.78 29.06
C GLU A 686 -5.94 -0.57 28.56
N SER A 687 -7.27 -0.73 28.52
CA SER A 687 -7.98 -1.91 28.01
C SER A 687 -7.87 -2.12 26.48
N LEU A 688 -7.39 -1.10 25.76
CA LEU A 688 -7.13 -1.04 24.32
C LEU A 688 -5.67 -0.71 23.99
N LYS A 689 -4.79 -0.59 24.98
CA LYS A 689 -3.38 -0.26 24.75
C LYS A 689 -2.68 -1.27 23.83
N ASP A 690 -1.84 -0.75 22.94
CA ASP A 690 -1.12 -1.49 21.89
C ASP A 690 -2.02 -2.22 20.86
N VAL A 691 -3.35 -2.03 20.93
CA VAL A 691 -4.30 -2.55 19.94
C VAL A 691 -4.33 -1.63 18.72
N THR A 692 -4.34 -2.18 17.51
CA THR A 692 -4.43 -1.37 16.29
C THR A 692 -5.85 -0.84 16.07
N ILE A 693 -5.96 0.34 15.45
CA ILE A 693 -7.24 0.89 15.00
C ILE A 693 -7.97 -0.08 14.05
N ILE A 694 -7.23 -0.83 13.23
CA ILE A 694 -7.81 -1.84 12.33
C ILE A 694 -8.45 -3.01 13.11
N ASP A 695 -7.84 -3.46 14.21
CA ASP A 695 -8.41 -4.52 15.03
C ASP A 695 -9.66 -4.05 15.77
N ILE A 696 -9.69 -2.78 16.22
CA ILE A 696 -10.89 -2.12 16.76
C ILE A 696 -11.98 -2.04 15.68
N VAL A 697 -11.65 -1.60 14.48
CA VAL A 697 -12.56 -1.54 13.31
C VAL A 697 -13.11 -2.94 12.96
N ARG A 698 -12.32 -4.00 13.10
CA ARG A 698 -12.77 -5.38 12.79
C ARG A 698 -13.59 -6.03 13.91
N HIS A 699 -13.27 -5.80 15.18
CA HIS A 699 -13.88 -6.52 16.30
C HIS A 699 -14.81 -5.63 17.13
N LYS A 700 -16.11 -5.95 17.13
CA LYS A 700 -17.12 -5.22 17.92
C LYS A 700 -16.76 -5.16 19.41
N SER A 701 -16.25 -6.24 19.98
CA SER A 701 -15.83 -6.34 21.39
C SER A 701 -14.64 -5.43 21.77
N LEU A 702 -13.88 -4.93 20.79
CA LEU A 702 -12.86 -3.91 21.02
C LEU A 702 -13.45 -2.50 20.95
N ARG A 703 -14.42 -2.24 20.06
CA ARG A 703 -15.18 -0.97 20.03
C ARG A 703 -15.98 -0.72 21.31
N GLU A 704 -16.47 -1.77 21.95
CA GLU A 704 -17.16 -1.70 23.25
C GLU A 704 -16.27 -1.18 24.39
N LYS A 705 -14.94 -1.20 24.21
CA LYS A 705 -13.97 -0.65 25.16
C LYS A 705 -13.57 0.80 24.88
N MET A 706 -14.01 1.39 23.76
CA MET A 706 -13.78 2.82 23.47
C MET A 706 -14.75 3.66 24.31
N VAL A 707 -14.26 4.14 25.46
CA VAL A 707 -15.08 4.81 26.47
C VAL A 707 -14.49 6.14 26.89
N CYS A 708 -15.32 7.00 27.51
CA CYS A 708 -14.84 8.19 28.23
C CYS A 708 -15.42 8.24 29.64
N ASP A 709 -14.54 8.41 30.62
CA ASP A 709 -14.93 8.62 32.02
C ASP A 709 -15.76 9.90 32.19
N LYS A 710 -16.95 9.78 32.77
CA LYS A 710 -17.80 10.91 33.16
C LYS A 710 -17.67 11.14 34.66
N LYS A 711 -16.81 12.08 35.06
CA LYS A 711 -16.59 12.42 36.47
C LYS A 711 -17.67 13.34 37.07
N GLU A 712 -18.40 14.07 36.23
CA GLU A 712 -19.45 14.98 36.67
C GLU A 712 -20.71 14.22 37.10
N ASN A 713 -21.20 14.48 38.32
CA ASN A 713 -22.39 13.84 38.92
C ASN A 713 -22.35 12.30 38.96
N CYS A 714 -21.17 11.68 38.85
CA CYS A 714 -20.99 10.26 39.10
C CYS A 714 -20.98 10.01 40.62
N PRO A 715 -21.68 8.97 41.13
CA PRO A 715 -21.57 8.58 42.54
C PRO A 715 -20.11 8.16 42.86
N LYS A 716 -19.63 8.48 44.06
CA LYS A 716 -18.19 8.36 44.39
C LYS A 716 -17.70 6.91 44.43
N GLU A 717 -18.62 6.02 44.77
CA GLU A 717 -18.44 4.58 44.93
C GLU A 717 -18.60 3.84 43.59
N CYS A 718 -18.98 4.54 42.51
CA CYS A 718 -19.26 3.98 41.20
C CYS A 718 -18.27 4.47 40.13
N THR A 719 -18.21 3.74 39.02
CA THR A 719 -17.52 4.17 37.80
C THR A 719 -18.55 4.53 36.74
N CYS A 720 -18.46 5.73 36.18
CA CYS A 720 -19.36 6.21 35.14
C CYS A 720 -18.59 6.49 33.86
N TYR A 721 -19.00 5.87 32.76
CA TYR A 721 -18.35 6.04 31.47
C TYR A 721 -19.35 5.98 30.32
N GLU A 722 -19.12 6.80 29.30
CA GLU A 722 -19.91 6.79 28.07
C GLU A 722 -19.45 5.66 27.16
N GLN A 723 -20.40 4.91 26.59
CA GLN A 723 -20.16 3.84 25.61
C GLN A 723 -20.89 4.21 24.31
N PRO A 724 -20.20 4.90 23.38
CA PRO A 724 -20.81 5.43 22.16
C PRO A 724 -21.48 4.39 21.27
N ILE A 725 -20.93 3.17 21.17
CA ILE A 725 -21.46 2.07 20.33
C ILE A 725 -22.89 1.62 20.70
N TYR A 726 -23.31 1.90 21.92
CA TYR A 726 -24.67 1.63 22.39
C TYR A 726 -25.48 2.92 22.59
N HIS A 727 -24.90 4.07 22.24
CA HIS A 727 -25.40 5.41 22.54
C HIS A 727 -25.95 5.49 23.97
N HIS A 728 -25.15 5.05 24.94
CA HIS A 728 -25.55 5.00 26.35
C HIS A 728 -24.44 5.41 27.32
N LEU A 729 -24.85 5.80 28.52
CA LEU A 729 -23.97 6.00 29.67
C LEU A 729 -24.04 4.73 30.53
N VAL A 730 -22.90 4.10 30.80
CA VAL A 730 -22.81 3.06 31.83
C VAL A 730 -22.49 3.73 33.16
N VAL A 731 -23.32 3.45 34.16
CA VAL A 731 -23.05 3.72 35.57
C VAL A 731 -22.88 2.35 36.23
N ASN A 732 -21.64 1.99 36.51
CA ASN A 732 -21.28 0.72 37.15
C ASN A 732 -20.98 0.96 38.64
N CYS A 733 -21.92 0.50 39.47
CA CYS A 733 -21.87 0.46 40.92
C CYS A 733 -21.83 -0.99 41.44
N SER A 734 -21.44 -1.97 40.61
CA SER A 734 -21.47 -3.38 40.97
C SER A 734 -20.52 -3.69 42.14
N ASN A 735 -21.01 -4.32 43.20
CA ASN A 735 -20.25 -4.66 44.42
C ASN A 735 -19.63 -3.43 45.12
N ALA A 736 -20.24 -2.25 44.99
CA ALA A 736 -19.76 -1.00 45.58
C ALA A 736 -20.07 -0.84 47.09
N GLY A 737 -20.87 -1.74 47.67
CA GLY A 737 -21.29 -1.71 49.08
C GLY A 737 -22.40 -0.68 49.36
N LEU A 738 -23.28 -0.44 48.39
CA LEU A 738 -24.37 0.53 48.50
C LEU A 738 -25.58 -0.04 49.26
N ASP A 739 -26.13 0.75 50.19
CA ASP A 739 -27.39 0.50 50.89
C ASP A 739 -28.54 1.42 50.44
N GLU A 740 -28.23 2.61 49.89
CA GLU A 740 -29.18 3.51 49.22
C GLU A 740 -28.89 3.70 47.71
N PHE A 741 -29.93 4.02 46.94
CA PHE A 741 -29.77 4.42 45.53
C PHE A 741 -29.14 5.81 45.42
N PRO A 742 -28.28 6.05 44.41
CA PRO A 742 -27.70 7.38 44.17
C PRO A 742 -28.80 8.41 43.86
N LYS A 743 -28.68 9.60 44.45
CA LYS A 743 -29.67 10.69 44.31
C LYS A 743 -29.59 11.42 42.97
N LEU A 744 -28.41 11.42 42.36
CA LEU A 744 -28.12 12.03 41.06
C LEU A 744 -27.23 11.08 40.26
N LEU A 745 -27.39 11.11 38.94
CA LEU A 745 -26.53 10.43 37.96
C LEU A 745 -26.07 11.46 36.90
N PRO A 746 -24.96 11.20 36.19
CA PRO A 746 -24.55 12.06 35.08
C PRO A 746 -25.67 12.19 34.04
N TRP A 747 -25.72 13.33 33.34
CA TRP A 747 -26.78 13.54 32.37
C TRP A 747 -26.52 12.75 31.07
N HIS A 748 -27.43 11.84 30.76
CA HIS A 748 -27.52 11.18 29.45
C HIS A 748 -28.98 10.83 29.16
N SER A 749 -29.34 10.62 27.89
CA SER A 749 -30.71 10.27 27.46
C SER A 749 -31.03 8.78 27.64
N ASN A 750 -30.00 7.94 27.68
CA ASN A 750 -30.05 6.49 27.70
C ASN A 750 -28.98 5.93 28.66
N ILE A 751 -29.37 5.28 29.74
CA ILE A 751 -28.49 4.89 30.85
C ILE A 751 -28.58 3.37 31.08
N THR A 752 -27.42 2.74 31.18
CA THR A 752 -27.24 1.38 31.70
C THR A 752 -26.72 1.49 33.13
N LEU A 753 -27.54 1.11 34.11
CA LEU A 753 -27.27 1.22 35.54
C LEU A 753 -27.04 -0.19 36.11
N LEU A 754 -25.78 -0.51 36.39
CA LEU A 754 -25.37 -1.77 37.01
C LEU A 754 -25.20 -1.52 38.51
N MET A 755 -26.00 -2.19 39.33
CA MET A 755 -25.96 -2.08 40.80
C MET A 755 -26.01 -3.48 41.45
N ASP A 756 -25.56 -4.51 40.73
CA ASP A 756 -25.52 -5.88 41.22
C ASP A 756 -24.56 -6.07 42.41
N GLY A 757 -24.84 -7.04 43.27
CA GLY A 757 -23.99 -7.39 44.42
C GLY A 757 -23.90 -6.30 45.50
N ASN A 758 -24.96 -5.52 45.71
CA ASN A 758 -25.07 -4.52 46.79
C ASN A 758 -26.15 -4.92 47.82
N ASP A 759 -26.33 -4.14 48.87
CA ASP A 759 -27.26 -4.40 49.98
C ASP A 759 -28.63 -3.70 49.79
N LEU A 760 -29.03 -3.44 48.54
CA LEU A 760 -30.25 -2.68 48.22
C LEU A 760 -31.52 -3.51 48.49
N ARG A 761 -32.50 -2.92 49.18
CA ARG A 761 -33.75 -3.60 49.57
C ARG A 761 -34.99 -3.22 48.78
N ALA A 762 -34.97 -2.10 48.08
CA ALA A 762 -36.09 -1.66 47.25
C ALA A 762 -35.63 -0.80 46.09
N LEU A 763 -36.41 -0.77 45.00
CA LEU A 763 -36.26 0.20 43.92
C LEU A 763 -37.12 1.45 44.25
N PRO A 764 -36.51 2.58 44.65
CA PRO A 764 -37.23 3.80 45.01
C PRO A 764 -37.70 4.58 43.78
N ASP A 765 -38.69 5.44 43.96
CA ASP A 765 -39.14 6.37 42.92
C ASP A 765 -38.14 7.53 42.79
N VAL A 766 -37.28 7.47 41.76
CA VAL A 766 -36.25 8.48 41.49
C VAL A 766 -36.33 8.96 40.04
N ASP A 767 -36.23 10.27 39.86
CA ASP A 767 -36.57 10.93 38.58
C ASP A 767 -35.80 10.36 37.39
N PHE A 768 -34.54 9.95 37.54
CA PHE A 768 -33.73 9.50 36.41
C PHE A 768 -34.15 8.16 35.80
N LEU A 769 -35.06 7.38 36.42
CA LEU A 769 -35.50 6.08 35.90
C LEU A 769 -36.12 6.15 34.49
N HIS A 770 -36.68 7.30 34.09
CA HIS A 770 -37.18 7.52 32.73
C HIS A 770 -36.09 7.58 31.64
N ARG A 771 -34.81 7.56 32.05
CA ARG A 771 -33.63 7.55 31.19
C ARG A 771 -32.89 6.21 31.22
N VAL A 772 -33.29 5.28 32.09
CA VAL A 772 -32.64 3.99 32.28
C VAL A 772 -33.22 2.96 31.32
N HIS A 773 -32.36 2.40 30.47
CA HIS A 773 -32.70 1.34 29.51
C HIS A 773 -32.32 -0.05 30.02
N LEU A 774 -31.24 -0.17 30.79
CA LEU A 774 -30.86 -1.41 31.48
C LEU A 774 -30.64 -1.10 32.96
N LEU A 775 -31.29 -1.86 33.83
CA LEU A 775 -31.14 -1.79 35.29
C LEU A 775 -30.81 -3.19 35.82
N ASP A 776 -29.57 -3.38 36.28
CA ASP A 776 -29.17 -4.62 36.94
C ASP A 776 -29.16 -4.45 38.46
N LEU A 777 -30.02 -5.23 39.13
CA LEU A 777 -30.15 -5.31 40.58
C LEU A 777 -29.90 -6.74 41.08
N SER A 778 -29.22 -7.58 40.28
CA SER A 778 -28.98 -8.97 40.67
C SER A 778 -28.08 -9.08 41.91
N GLY A 779 -28.25 -10.15 42.69
CA GLY A 779 -27.50 -10.34 43.94
C GLY A 779 -27.79 -9.34 45.06
N ASN A 780 -28.84 -8.51 44.94
CA ASN A 780 -29.33 -7.62 46.00
C ASN A 780 -30.52 -8.23 46.74
N GLU A 781 -30.75 -7.84 48.00
CA GLU A 781 -31.91 -8.26 48.82
C GLU A 781 -33.20 -7.51 48.46
N ILE A 782 -33.53 -7.33 47.18
CA ILE A 782 -34.71 -6.54 46.76
C ILE A 782 -36.01 -7.24 47.21
N GLU A 783 -36.70 -6.61 48.17
CA GLU A 783 -37.99 -7.04 48.72
C GLU A 783 -39.17 -6.44 47.93
N LYS A 784 -39.03 -5.19 47.45
CA LYS A 784 -40.14 -4.42 46.86
C LYS A 784 -39.69 -3.48 45.74
N LEU A 785 -40.52 -3.38 44.69
CA LEU A 785 -40.43 -2.34 43.65
C LEU A 785 -41.51 -1.28 43.91
N ASP A 786 -41.15 0.01 43.91
CA ASP A 786 -42.14 1.06 44.08
C ASP A 786 -43.02 1.28 42.83
N LYS A 787 -44.30 1.62 43.04
CA LYS A 787 -45.27 1.82 41.95
C LYS A 787 -45.04 3.11 41.14
N GLY A 788 -44.43 4.14 41.74
CA GLY A 788 -43.95 5.32 41.02
C GLY A 788 -42.74 4.94 40.16
N ALA A 789 -41.76 4.28 40.76
CA ALA A 789 -40.56 3.80 40.07
C ALA A 789 -40.88 2.97 38.82
N VAL A 790 -41.75 1.95 38.95
CA VAL A 790 -42.15 1.08 37.82
C VAL A 790 -42.89 1.83 36.70
N LYS A 791 -43.58 2.93 37.01
CA LYS A 791 -44.19 3.80 35.99
C LYS A 791 -43.14 4.66 35.28
N HIS A 792 -42.17 5.19 36.02
CA HIS A 792 -41.09 5.99 35.48
C HIS A 792 -40.07 5.19 34.67
N LEU A 793 -39.93 3.88 34.88
CA LEU A 793 -39.12 3.01 34.00
C LEU A 793 -39.49 3.15 32.52
N GLN A 794 -38.49 3.14 31.63
CA GLN A 794 -38.71 3.18 30.18
C GLN A 794 -39.53 1.98 29.67
N ASN A 795 -40.26 2.18 28.57
CA ASN A 795 -40.86 1.07 27.84
C ASN A 795 -39.74 0.20 27.24
N ASN A 796 -39.88 -1.13 27.32
CA ASN A 796 -38.86 -2.11 26.92
C ASN A 796 -37.53 -2.05 27.72
N VAL A 797 -37.53 -1.47 28.92
CA VAL A 797 -36.38 -1.54 29.86
C VAL A 797 -35.97 -2.99 30.13
N ILE A 798 -34.66 -3.25 30.14
CA ILE A 798 -34.04 -4.51 30.56
C ILE A 798 -33.83 -4.44 32.06
N LEU A 799 -34.64 -5.16 32.84
CA LEU A 799 -34.56 -5.19 34.30
C LEU A 799 -34.10 -6.57 34.78
N ASN A 800 -32.92 -6.67 35.38
CA ASN A 800 -32.40 -7.90 35.98
C ASN A 800 -32.62 -7.89 37.50
N LEU A 801 -33.36 -8.88 37.99
CA LEU A 801 -33.73 -9.04 39.41
C LEU A 801 -33.25 -10.39 39.98
N THR A 802 -32.27 -11.05 39.33
CA THR A 802 -31.78 -12.38 39.72
C THR A 802 -31.28 -12.40 41.17
N GLY A 803 -31.84 -13.28 42.00
CA GLY A 803 -31.47 -13.39 43.42
C GLY A 803 -32.23 -12.47 44.37
N SER A 804 -33.17 -11.65 43.87
CA SER A 804 -34.07 -10.85 44.72
C SER A 804 -34.92 -11.74 45.66
N THR A 805 -35.21 -11.23 46.85
CA THR A 805 -35.95 -11.94 47.89
C THR A 805 -37.48 -11.85 47.73
N MET A 806 -37.96 -10.86 46.96
CA MET A 806 -39.36 -10.54 46.68
C MET A 806 -40.29 -11.75 46.47
N SER A 807 -41.53 -11.65 46.96
CA SER A 807 -42.57 -12.69 46.77
C SER A 807 -43.49 -12.43 45.57
N TYR A 808 -43.66 -11.17 45.13
CA TYR A 808 -44.62 -10.78 44.09
C TYR A 808 -44.07 -9.74 43.10
N LEU A 809 -44.50 -9.81 41.83
CA LEU A 809 -44.21 -8.80 40.80
C LEU A 809 -45.41 -7.84 40.61
N PRO A 810 -45.20 -6.52 40.51
CA PRO A 810 -46.27 -5.58 40.15
C PRO A 810 -46.71 -5.77 38.69
N ARG A 811 -48.02 -5.92 38.47
CA ARG A 811 -48.63 -6.17 37.15
C ARG A 811 -48.34 -5.08 36.12
N GLU A 812 -48.05 -3.86 36.58
CA GLU A 812 -47.62 -2.74 35.74
C GLU A 812 -46.37 -3.08 34.89
N LEU A 813 -45.49 -3.98 35.35
CA LEU A 813 -44.35 -4.50 34.58
C LEU A 813 -44.74 -5.27 33.31
N ALA A 814 -45.95 -5.84 33.24
CA ALA A 814 -46.42 -6.55 32.04
C ALA A 814 -46.49 -5.63 30.80
N SER A 815 -46.59 -4.30 31.01
CA SER A 815 -46.55 -3.28 29.95
C SER A 815 -45.13 -2.89 29.51
N LYS A 816 -44.09 -3.42 30.17
CA LYS A 816 -42.67 -3.10 30.00
C LYS A 816 -41.92 -4.38 29.60
N SER A 817 -41.95 -4.71 28.32
CA SER A 817 -41.80 -6.07 27.75
C SER A 817 -40.58 -6.95 28.11
N ASN A 818 -39.53 -6.42 28.77
CA ASN A 818 -38.16 -6.99 28.78
C ASN A 818 -37.55 -7.21 30.19
N VAL A 819 -38.30 -7.75 31.15
CA VAL A 819 -37.73 -8.12 32.48
C VAL A 819 -37.08 -9.52 32.40
N PHE A 820 -35.86 -9.67 32.90
CA PHE A 820 -35.06 -10.89 32.82
C PHE A 820 -34.49 -11.34 34.18
N GLY A 821 -34.14 -12.63 34.31
CA GLY A 821 -33.47 -13.17 35.49
C GLY A 821 -34.11 -14.42 36.12
N MET A 822 -33.43 -15.00 37.13
CA MET A 822 -33.97 -16.09 37.94
C MET A 822 -34.75 -15.55 39.14
N LEU A 823 -36.07 -15.77 39.16
CA LEU A 823 -36.98 -15.24 40.18
C LEU A 823 -37.59 -16.35 41.03
N ASN A 824 -37.50 -16.21 42.35
CA ASN A 824 -38.10 -17.13 43.32
C ASN A 824 -39.38 -16.50 43.91
N LEU A 825 -40.52 -16.65 43.24
CA LEU A 825 -41.78 -15.99 43.60
C LEU A 825 -42.70 -16.92 44.39
N GLU A 826 -43.72 -16.35 45.02
CA GLU A 826 -44.89 -17.10 45.49
C GLU A 826 -45.92 -17.16 44.36
N CYS A 827 -46.27 -18.36 43.90
CA CYS A 827 -47.11 -18.55 42.72
C CYS A 827 -48.54 -18.93 43.13
N ASP A 828 -49.46 -17.99 43.10
CA ASP A 828 -50.89 -18.19 43.36
C ASP A 828 -51.74 -17.83 42.13
N CYS A 829 -53.06 -17.75 42.29
CA CYS A 829 -53.93 -17.37 41.17
C CYS A 829 -53.84 -15.85 40.81
N GLU A 830 -53.22 -14.98 41.63
CA GLU A 830 -52.91 -13.60 41.22
C GLU A 830 -51.73 -13.55 40.24
N MET A 831 -50.84 -14.56 40.28
CA MET A 831 -49.67 -14.67 39.40
C MET A 831 -49.93 -15.33 38.03
N VAL A 832 -51.18 -15.69 37.69
CA VAL A 832 -51.51 -16.33 36.40
C VAL A 832 -51.10 -15.48 35.19
N TRP A 833 -51.13 -14.14 35.31
CA TRP A 833 -50.66 -13.25 34.24
C TRP A 833 -49.17 -13.41 33.91
N VAL A 834 -48.35 -13.86 34.87
CA VAL A 834 -46.92 -14.14 34.67
C VAL A 834 -46.74 -15.35 33.73
N ILE A 835 -47.66 -16.33 33.75
CA ILE A 835 -47.63 -17.48 32.86
C ILE A 835 -47.86 -17.05 31.40
N ASP A 836 -48.84 -16.17 31.16
CA ASP A 836 -49.16 -15.69 29.81
C ASP A 836 -48.10 -14.69 29.30
N TRP A 837 -47.55 -13.86 30.19
CA TRP A 837 -46.42 -12.98 29.91
C TRP A 837 -45.14 -13.77 29.56
N ASN A 838 -44.86 -14.86 30.28
CA ASN A 838 -43.71 -15.71 29.99
C ASN A 838 -43.93 -16.55 28.71
N THR A 839 -45.14 -17.07 28.46
CA THR A 839 -45.44 -17.83 27.22
C THR A 839 -45.41 -16.99 25.95
N TYR A 840 -45.72 -15.69 26.01
CA TYR A 840 -45.55 -14.79 24.85
C TYR A 840 -44.07 -14.50 24.52
N ASN A 841 -43.17 -14.60 25.52
CA ASN A 841 -41.73 -14.34 25.38
C ASN A 841 -40.89 -15.58 25.01
N VAL A 842 -41.48 -16.76 24.75
CA VAL A 842 -40.79 -18.05 24.49
C VAL A 842 -39.84 -18.06 23.27
N ARG A 843 -39.77 -17.00 22.47
CA ARG A 843 -38.70 -16.83 21.45
C ARG A 843 -37.35 -16.38 22.02
N ASN A 844 -37.30 -15.77 23.22
CA ASN A 844 -36.07 -15.33 23.90
C ASN A 844 -35.95 -15.98 25.29
N LYS A 845 -35.09 -17.00 25.43
CA LYS A 845 -35.01 -17.94 26.57
C LYS A 845 -34.32 -17.41 27.86
N ASN A 846 -34.69 -16.23 28.36
CA ASN A 846 -33.84 -15.52 29.34
C ASN A 846 -34.46 -15.25 30.74
N THR A 847 -35.65 -15.76 31.06
CA THR A 847 -36.29 -15.58 32.39
C THR A 847 -36.77 -16.94 32.93
N ILE A 848 -36.26 -17.34 34.10
CA ILE A 848 -36.64 -18.60 34.77
C ILE A 848 -37.31 -18.24 36.09
N THR A 849 -38.56 -18.65 36.26
CA THR A 849 -39.33 -18.38 37.49
C THR A 849 -39.54 -19.68 38.24
N HIS A 850 -39.08 -19.74 39.49
CA HIS A 850 -39.32 -20.85 40.41
C HIS A 850 -40.40 -20.46 41.44
N CYS A 851 -41.26 -21.41 41.77
CA CYS A 851 -42.36 -21.20 42.68
C CYS A 851 -42.03 -21.74 44.09
N LYS A 852 -41.76 -20.84 45.03
CA LYS A 852 -41.41 -21.14 46.44
C LYS A 852 -42.40 -22.13 47.07
N ASN A 853 -43.70 -21.87 46.89
CA ASN A 853 -44.81 -22.65 47.43
C ASN A 853 -45.07 -24.00 46.72
N TYR A 854 -44.43 -24.27 45.57
CA TYR A 854 -44.49 -25.57 44.87
C TYR A 854 -43.18 -26.37 44.98
N GLY A 855 -42.40 -26.12 46.03
CA GLY A 855 -41.14 -26.82 46.30
C GLY A 855 -39.99 -26.40 45.37
N GLY A 856 -40.02 -25.17 44.86
CA GLY A 856 -38.96 -24.63 43.99
C GLY A 856 -39.03 -25.11 42.53
N LYS A 857 -40.11 -25.79 42.12
CA LYS A 857 -40.31 -26.17 40.71
C LYS A 857 -40.40 -24.93 39.80
N GLU A 858 -39.97 -25.10 38.55
CA GLU A 858 -40.08 -24.07 37.53
C GLU A 858 -41.56 -23.84 37.14
N LEU A 859 -41.92 -22.59 36.90
CA LEU A 859 -43.26 -22.16 36.51
C LEU A 859 -43.74 -22.85 35.21
N ALA A 860 -42.80 -23.21 34.32
CA ALA A 860 -43.09 -24.00 33.12
C ALA A 860 -43.60 -25.40 33.45
N ASP A 861 -42.93 -26.12 34.36
CA ASP A 861 -43.28 -27.50 34.76
C ASP A 861 -44.62 -27.59 35.50
N ILE A 862 -45.02 -26.52 36.20
CA ILE A 862 -46.29 -26.45 36.92
C ILE A 862 -47.36 -25.60 36.21
N SER A 863 -47.07 -25.04 35.03
CA SER A 863 -48.00 -24.17 34.28
C SER A 863 -49.33 -24.87 34.02
N ASP A 864 -49.31 -26.14 33.61
CA ASP A 864 -50.52 -26.91 33.36
C ASP A 864 -51.28 -27.26 34.66
N GLN A 865 -50.57 -27.43 35.78
CA GLN A 865 -51.18 -27.61 37.10
C GLN A 865 -51.84 -26.31 37.60
N MET A 866 -51.19 -25.15 37.45
CA MET A 866 -51.78 -23.85 37.79
C MET A 866 -52.96 -23.50 36.88
N LYS A 867 -52.85 -23.74 35.56
CA LYS A 867 -53.94 -23.49 34.59
C LYS A 867 -55.15 -24.43 34.78
N THR A 868 -54.96 -25.63 35.32
CA THR A 868 -56.07 -26.51 35.70
C THR A 868 -56.64 -26.22 37.11
N LEU A 869 -55.84 -25.77 38.06
CA LEU A 869 -56.29 -25.40 39.41
C LEU A 869 -57.03 -24.04 39.46
N CYS A 870 -56.62 -23.05 38.67
CA CYS A 870 -57.25 -21.72 38.59
C CYS A 870 -58.21 -21.59 37.37
N GLY A 871 -58.67 -22.70 36.76
CA GLY A 871 -59.20 -22.72 35.39
C GLY A 871 -60.65 -22.29 35.14
N SER A 872 -60.85 -21.50 34.07
CA SER A 872 -62.07 -21.35 33.23
C SER A 872 -61.65 -20.60 31.93
N GLU A 873 -62.27 -20.67 30.74
CA GLU A 873 -63.48 -21.35 30.24
C GLU A 873 -63.44 -21.42 28.69
N SER A 874 -64.21 -22.34 28.05
CA SER A 874 -64.60 -22.36 26.61
C SER A 874 -63.48 -22.57 25.54
N ASP A 875 -63.72 -23.03 24.30
CA ASP A 875 -64.98 -23.43 23.62
C ASP A 875 -64.75 -24.53 22.53
N GLN A 876 -65.87 -25.03 22.00
CA GLN A 876 -66.14 -26.05 20.97
C GLN A 876 -65.08 -26.37 19.89
N ARG A 877 -64.95 -27.68 19.61
CA ARG A 877 -64.56 -28.23 18.30
C ARG A 877 -65.53 -29.33 17.85
N PHE A 878 -66.27 -29.13 16.75
CA PHE A 878 -66.62 -30.24 15.84
C PHE A 878 -66.94 -29.82 14.39
N TRP A 879 -65.94 -29.32 13.65
CA TRP A 879 -66.01 -29.20 12.17
C TRP A 879 -65.33 -30.38 11.46
N PHE A 880 -65.58 -31.60 11.94
CA PHE A 880 -64.93 -32.83 11.46
C PHE A 880 -65.32 -33.24 10.02
N GLY A 881 -66.29 -32.56 9.40
CA GLY A 881 -66.69 -32.74 8.00
C GLY A 881 -66.04 -31.77 7.00
N ILE A 882 -65.62 -30.57 7.41
CA ILE A 882 -64.94 -29.62 6.50
C ILE A 882 -63.44 -29.82 6.51
N VAL A 883 -62.82 -30.16 7.65
CA VAL A 883 -61.36 -30.24 7.74
C VAL A 883 -60.76 -31.37 6.88
N THR A 884 -61.47 -32.47 6.62
CA THR A 884 -61.00 -33.50 5.67
C THR A 884 -61.03 -33.02 4.22
N ALA A 885 -62.07 -32.30 3.81
CA ALA A 885 -62.14 -31.66 2.49
C ALA A 885 -61.14 -30.49 2.37
N PHE A 886 -60.99 -29.68 3.42
CA PHE A 886 -60.08 -28.54 3.45
C PHE A 886 -58.62 -28.98 3.59
N ILE A 887 -58.30 -30.11 4.22
CA ILE A 887 -56.96 -30.70 4.17
C ILE A 887 -56.70 -31.26 2.78
N PHE A 888 -57.65 -31.90 2.08
CA PHE A 888 -57.39 -32.31 0.69
C PHE A 888 -57.25 -31.12 -0.25
N VAL A 889 -58.07 -30.08 -0.08
CA VAL A 889 -57.97 -28.83 -0.85
C VAL A 889 -56.70 -28.06 -0.49
N VAL A 890 -56.28 -27.97 0.76
CA VAL A 890 -55.01 -27.33 1.19
C VAL A 890 -53.81 -28.19 0.87
N LEU A 891 -53.88 -29.52 0.86
CA LEU A 891 -52.78 -30.37 0.36
C LEU A 891 -52.66 -30.21 -1.15
N ILE A 892 -53.77 -30.12 -1.88
CA ILE A 892 -53.77 -29.73 -3.31
C ILE A 892 -53.29 -28.28 -3.47
N PHE A 893 -53.66 -27.33 -2.60
CA PHE A 893 -53.25 -25.93 -2.69
C PHE A 893 -51.80 -25.72 -2.26
N VAL A 894 -51.25 -26.57 -1.39
CA VAL A 894 -49.84 -26.61 -0.99
C VAL A 894 -49.03 -27.37 -2.04
N ILE A 895 -49.51 -28.47 -2.63
CA ILE A 895 -48.86 -29.09 -3.80
C ILE A 895 -48.95 -28.15 -5.02
N SER A 896 -50.03 -27.37 -5.17
CA SER A 896 -50.16 -26.34 -6.21
C SER A 896 -49.28 -25.12 -5.92
N ALA A 897 -49.21 -24.64 -4.68
CA ALA A 897 -48.36 -23.53 -4.28
C ALA A 897 -46.89 -23.92 -4.33
N LEU A 898 -46.52 -25.13 -3.92
CA LEU A 898 -45.16 -25.68 -4.09
C LEU A 898 -44.87 -25.86 -5.59
N SER A 899 -45.76 -26.41 -6.40
CA SER A 899 -45.55 -26.49 -7.86
C SER A 899 -45.71 -25.16 -8.61
N VAL A 900 -46.03 -24.05 -7.92
CA VAL A 900 -45.99 -22.67 -8.43
C VAL A 900 -44.74 -21.91 -7.93
N PHE A 901 -44.36 -22.04 -6.66
CA PHE A 901 -43.14 -21.47 -6.07
C PHE A 901 -41.88 -22.16 -6.59
N PHE A 902 -41.88 -23.49 -6.67
CA PHE A 902 -40.78 -24.29 -7.24
C PHE A 902 -40.90 -24.49 -8.75
N LYS A 903 -41.96 -23.98 -9.40
CA LYS A 903 -42.13 -24.06 -10.87
C LYS A 903 -40.91 -23.60 -11.68
N PRO A 904 -40.19 -22.49 -11.36
CA PRO A 904 -38.97 -22.14 -12.08
C PRO A 904 -37.80 -23.10 -11.80
N GLU A 905 -37.62 -23.57 -10.56
CA GLU A 905 -36.51 -24.48 -10.18
C GLU A 905 -36.70 -25.88 -10.80
N LEU A 906 -37.93 -26.41 -10.81
CA LEU A 906 -38.27 -27.66 -11.50
C LEU A 906 -38.17 -27.53 -13.04
N LEU A 907 -38.50 -26.37 -13.62
CA LEU A 907 -38.34 -26.15 -15.08
C LEU A 907 -36.86 -26.13 -15.51
N ILE A 908 -35.96 -25.60 -14.67
CA ILE A 908 -34.51 -25.59 -14.93
C ILE A 908 -33.99 -27.05 -14.97
N LEU A 909 -34.25 -27.83 -13.92
CA LEU A 909 -33.83 -29.23 -13.85
C LEU A 909 -34.45 -30.08 -14.98
N TYR A 910 -35.74 -29.88 -15.29
CA TYR A 910 -36.41 -30.61 -16.37
C TYR A 910 -35.89 -30.25 -17.77
N ARG A 911 -35.60 -28.97 -18.06
CA ARG A 911 -34.97 -28.58 -19.34
C ARG A 911 -33.52 -29.06 -19.46
N GLN A 912 -32.74 -29.00 -18.38
CA GLN A 912 -31.36 -29.49 -18.39
C GLN A 912 -31.30 -31.00 -18.63
N TYR A 913 -32.30 -31.75 -18.12
CA TYR A 913 -32.48 -33.17 -18.40
C TYR A 913 -32.91 -33.43 -19.85
N ILE A 914 -33.84 -32.65 -20.41
CA ILE A 914 -34.27 -32.78 -21.82
C ILE A 914 -33.14 -32.47 -22.82
N ARG A 915 -32.34 -31.43 -22.57
CA ARG A 915 -31.22 -31.05 -23.47
C ARG A 915 -30.11 -32.10 -23.56
N ARG A 916 -29.91 -32.91 -22.51
CA ARG A 916 -28.97 -34.05 -22.56
C ARG A 916 -29.42 -35.20 -23.47
N ASN A 917 -30.71 -35.26 -23.84
CA ASN A 917 -31.30 -36.34 -24.62
C ASN A 917 -31.75 -35.92 -26.04
N THR A 918 -31.49 -34.69 -26.47
CA THR A 918 -31.93 -34.18 -27.79
C THR A 918 -30.75 -33.77 -28.68
N HIS A 919 -30.08 -34.78 -29.24
CA HIS A 919 -29.41 -34.61 -30.54
C HIS A 919 -30.49 -34.52 -31.62
N GLN A 920 -30.82 -33.30 -32.08
CA GLN A 920 -31.64 -33.12 -33.27
C GLN A 920 -31.18 -31.91 -34.08
N HIS A 921 -31.01 -32.16 -35.38
CA HIS A 921 -30.63 -31.20 -36.42
C HIS A 921 -31.71 -30.13 -36.68
N GLU A 922 -31.31 -29.09 -37.41
CA GLU A 922 -32.15 -28.10 -38.13
C GLU A 922 -32.94 -27.07 -37.29
N SER A 923 -33.20 -25.84 -37.76
CA SER A 923 -32.66 -25.11 -38.93
C SER A 923 -32.74 -23.59 -38.71
N THR A 924 -32.03 -22.86 -39.57
CA THR A 924 -31.93 -21.40 -39.72
C THR A 924 -33.13 -20.54 -39.25
N ARG A 925 -32.91 -19.77 -38.17
CA ARG A 925 -33.29 -18.35 -38.15
C ARG A 925 -32.00 -17.53 -38.16
N ASN A 926 -31.95 -16.50 -39.01
CA ASN A 926 -30.90 -15.48 -38.92
C ASN A 926 -31.16 -14.65 -37.67
N PHE A 927 -30.51 -15.01 -36.56
CA PHE A 927 -30.31 -14.11 -35.44
C PHE A 927 -29.31 -13.02 -35.90
N GLU A 928 -29.57 -11.75 -35.60
CA GLU A 928 -28.67 -10.65 -35.97
C GLU A 928 -27.45 -10.56 -35.03
N THR A 929 -27.63 -11.04 -33.80
CA THR A 929 -26.60 -11.16 -32.76
C THR A 929 -26.60 -12.59 -32.22
N ASP A 930 -25.41 -13.14 -32.00
CA ASP A 930 -25.25 -14.54 -31.59
C ASP A 930 -25.18 -14.69 -30.06
N VAL A 931 -24.61 -13.70 -29.36
CA VAL A 931 -24.50 -13.66 -27.88
C VAL A 931 -24.83 -12.27 -27.33
N TYR A 932 -25.69 -12.18 -26.32
CA TYR A 932 -25.86 -10.98 -25.50
C TYR A 932 -25.22 -11.21 -24.12
N ILE A 933 -24.41 -10.26 -23.66
CA ILE A 933 -23.79 -10.31 -22.33
C ILE A 933 -24.49 -9.33 -21.40
N CYS A 934 -25.07 -9.85 -20.32
CA CYS A 934 -25.72 -9.08 -19.27
C CYS A 934 -24.77 -8.98 -18.07
N ILE A 935 -24.38 -7.76 -17.74
CA ILE A 935 -23.42 -7.41 -16.70
C ILE A 935 -23.80 -6.07 -16.07
N ASP A 936 -23.43 -5.88 -14.81
CA ASP A 936 -23.41 -4.56 -14.19
C ASP A 936 -22.23 -3.75 -14.75
N ASP A 937 -22.55 -2.85 -15.69
CA ASP A 937 -21.60 -1.97 -16.38
C ASP A 937 -20.84 -1.01 -15.44
N SER A 938 -21.28 -0.81 -14.19
CA SER A 938 -20.58 0.01 -13.20
C SER A 938 -19.36 -0.72 -12.60
N TYR A 939 -19.39 -2.05 -12.55
CA TYR A 939 -18.36 -2.86 -11.89
C TYR A 939 -17.14 -3.09 -12.80
N LYS A 940 -16.22 -2.10 -12.77
CA LYS A 940 -15.05 -2.03 -13.65
C LYS A 940 -14.32 -3.36 -13.84
N CYS A 941 -14.03 -4.10 -12.76
CA CYS A 941 -13.25 -5.35 -12.85
C CYS A 941 -13.92 -6.44 -13.69
N ALA A 942 -15.24 -6.67 -13.51
CA ALA A 942 -15.94 -7.64 -14.36
C ALA A 942 -16.18 -7.10 -15.77
N ARG A 943 -16.40 -5.78 -15.93
CA ARG A 943 -16.56 -5.16 -17.26
C ARG A 943 -15.28 -5.26 -18.09
N GLU A 944 -14.13 -5.01 -17.47
CA GLU A 944 -12.79 -5.09 -18.07
C GLU A 944 -12.45 -6.54 -18.43
N TRP A 945 -12.72 -7.51 -17.55
CA TRP A 945 -12.62 -8.94 -17.89
C TRP A 945 -13.60 -9.36 -19.00
N VAL A 946 -14.83 -8.86 -19.01
CA VAL A 946 -15.79 -9.16 -20.09
C VAL A 946 -15.28 -8.60 -21.42
N LEU A 947 -14.85 -7.34 -21.47
CA LEU A 947 -14.37 -6.69 -22.70
C LEU A 947 -13.08 -7.31 -23.24
N LEU A 948 -12.04 -7.41 -22.41
CA LEU A 948 -10.70 -7.81 -22.84
C LEU A 948 -10.58 -9.31 -23.06
N THR A 949 -11.35 -10.11 -22.31
CA THR A 949 -11.21 -11.57 -22.26
C THR A 949 -12.44 -12.28 -22.82
N LEU A 950 -13.64 -12.13 -22.25
CA LEU A 950 -14.80 -12.93 -22.68
C LEU A 950 -15.32 -12.56 -24.09
N VAL A 951 -15.50 -11.28 -24.38
CA VAL A 951 -15.95 -10.77 -25.68
C VAL A 951 -14.89 -11.07 -26.74
N SER A 952 -13.62 -10.77 -26.44
CA SER A 952 -12.47 -11.06 -27.30
C SER A 952 -12.43 -12.53 -27.76
N GLU A 953 -12.59 -13.50 -26.85
CA GLU A 953 -12.62 -14.92 -27.21
C GLU A 953 -13.87 -15.34 -28.01
N LEU A 954 -15.04 -14.78 -27.69
CA LEU A 954 -16.28 -15.08 -28.42
C LEU A 954 -16.31 -14.46 -29.83
N GLU A 955 -15.65 -13.32 -30.04
CA GLU A 955 -15.56 -12.68 -31.36
C GLU A 955 -14.45 -13.30 -32.23
N LYS A 956 -13.34 -13.77 -31.63
CA LYS A 956 -12.27 -14.51 -32.34
C LYS A 956 -12.79 -15.77 -33.06
N ILE A 957 -13.81 -16.43 -32.50
CA ILE A 957 -14.47 -17.60 -33.10
C ILE A 957 -15.62 -17.23 -34.07
N GLY A 958 -15.83 -15.94 -34.34
CA GLY A 958 -16.79 -15.45 -35.31
C GLY A 958 -18.23 -15.29 -34.82
N LEU A 959 -18.49 -15.26 -33.50
CA LEU A 959 -19.82 -14.89 -32.98
C LEU A 959 -19.95 -13.37 -32.94
N ARG A 960 -21.12 -12.85 -33.34
CA ARG A 960 -21.48 -11.45 -33.09
C ARG A 960 -21.93 -11.33 -31.64
N VAL A 961 -21.15 -10.62 -30.82
CA VAL A 961 -21.46 -10.36 -29.42
C VAL A 961 -22.03 -8.95 -29.31
N PHE A 962 -23.10 -8.80 -28.52
CA PHE A 962 -23.60 -7.51 -28.09
C PHE A 962 -23.35 -7.35 -26.59
N LEU A 963 -22.59 -6.31 -26.25
CA LEU A 963 -22.33 -5.86 -24.89
C LEU A 963 -22.86 -4.42 -24.74
N PRO A 964 -23.84 -4.16 -23.84
CA PRO A 964 -24.53 -2.87 -23.78
C PRO A 964 -23.60 -1.65 -23.66
N CYS A 965 -22.61 -1.67 -22.76
CA CYS A 965 -21.65 -0.57 -22.61
C CYS A 965 -20.67 -0.35 -23.78
N ARG A 966 -20.68 -1.20 -24.81
CA ARG A 966 -19.87 -1.07 -26.04
C ARG A 966 -20.72 -0.76 -27.27
N ASP A 967 -21.87 -1.43 -27.38
CA ASP A 967 -22.61 -1.57 -28.64
C ASP A 967 -23.94 -0.79 -28.69
N GLU A 968 -24.27 -0.05 -27.63
CA GLU A 968 -25.48 0.79 -27.59
C GLU A 968 -25.47 1.93 -28.62
N THR A 969 -26.55 2.03 -29.39
CA THR A 969 -26.75 3.07 -30.39
C THR A 969 -27.24 4.38 -29.76
N LEU A 970 -26.41 5.43 -29.87
CA LEU A 970 -26.72 6.77 -29.39
C LEU A 970 -28.04 7.32 -29.98
N GLY A 971 -28.94 7.77 -29.10
CA GLY A 971 -30.18 8.47 -29.49
C GLY A 971 -31.49 7.67 -29.35
N ILE A 972 -31.44 6.40 -28.93
CA ILE A 972 -32.61 5.58 -28.59
C ILE A 972 -32.68 5.43 -27.05
N GLY A 973 -33.87 5.24 -26.49
CA GLY A 973 -34.02 4.97 -25.05
C GLY A 973 -33.33 3.66 -24.65
N ILE A 974 -32.41 3.73 -23.68
CA ILE A 974 -31.52 2.63 -23.25
C ILE A 974 -32.29 1.31 -23.05
N GLY A 975 -33.43 1.36 -22.34
CA GLY A 975 -34.26 0.17 -22.08
C GLY A 975 -34.90 -0.45 -23.33
N GLU A 976 -35.23 0.33 -24.35
CA GLU A 976 -35.81 -0.18 -25.61
C GLU A 976 -34.73 -0.80 -26.51
N ALA A 977 -33.56 -0.15 -26.60
CA ALA A 977 -32.42 -0.66 -27.36
C ALA A 977 -31.93 -2.01 -26.81
N ARG A 978 -31.68 -2.10 -25.49
CA ARG A 978 -31.26 -3.34 -24.82
C ARG A 978 -32.32 -4.45 -24.98
N SER A 979 -33.61 -4.14 -24.83
CA SER A 979 -34.69 -5.13 -24.98
C SER A 979 -34.79 -5.70 -26.40
N SER A 980 -34.72 -4.84 -27.43
CA SER A 980 -34.70 -5.26 -28.84
C SER A 980 -33.57 -6.25 -29.12
N GLU A 981 -32.39 -6.03 -28.56
CA GLU A 981 -31.23 -6.87 -28.84
C GLU A 981 -31.22 -8.19 -28.05
N ILE A 982 -31.78 -8.20 -26.83
CA ILE A 982 -32.11 -9.42 -26.10
C ILE A 982 -33.13 -10.27 -26.89
N ASP A 983 -34.12 -9.66 -27.55
CA ASP A 983 -35.07 -10.36 -28.43
C ASP A 983 -34.40 -10.99 -29.66
N LYS A 984 -33.37 -10.35 -30.22
CA LYS A 984 -32.60 -10.85 -31.38
C LYS A 984 -31.52 -11.87 -31.03
N SER A 985 -31.01 -11.90 -29.81
CA SER A 985 -29.85 -12.72 -29.43
C SER A 985 -30.17 -14.20 -29.18
N ARG A 986 -29.24 -15.12 -29.53
CA ARG A 986 -29.41 -16.58 -29.39
C ARG A 986 -28.96 -17.13 -28.02
N LEU A 987 -27.79 -16.72 -27.55
CA LEU A 987 -27.23 -17.07 -26.25
C LEU A 987 -27.20 -15.85 -25.32
N TYR A 988 -27.50 -16.06 -24.05
CA TYR A 988 -27.38 -15.07 -22.99
C TYR A 988 -26.29 -15.50 -22.01
N ILE A 989 -25.29 -14.65 -21.78
CA ILE A 989 -24.31 -14.85 -20.70
C ILE A 989 -24.60 -13.82 -19.62
N ILE A 990 -24.88 -14.28 -18.41
CA ILE A 990 -25.14 -13.43 -17.24
C ILE A 990 -23.90 -13.50 -16.34
N VAL A 991 -23.24 -12.38 -16.13
CA VAL A 991 -22.04 -12.27 -15.28
C VAL A 991 -22.45 -11.72 -13.92
N LEU A 992 -22.42 -12.59 -12.90
CA LEU A 992 -22.80 -12.25 -11.53
C LEU A 992 -21.60 -11.72 -10.75
N ASN A 993 -21.74 -10.50 -10.21
CA ASN A 993 -20.76 -9.82 -9.36
C ASN A 993 -21.42 -9.26 -8.09
N LYS A 994 -20.60 -8.87 -7.10
CA LYS A 994 -21.08 -8.46 -5.76
C LYS A 994 -21.96 -7.21 -5.74
N THR A 995 -21.88 -6.35 -6.77
CA THR A 995 -22.58 -5.06 -6.83
C THR A 995 -23.95 -5.15 -7.52
N GLY A 996 -24.03 -5.70 -8.74
CA GLY A 996 -25.24 -5.64 -9.57
C GLY A 996 -26.44 -6.45 -9.09
N PHE A 997 -26.29 -7.28 -8.06
CA PHE A 997 -27.23 -8.35 -7.74
C PHE A 997 -27.66 -8.43 -6.25
N LYS A 998 -27.22 -7.49 -5.40
CA LYS A 998 -27.71 -7.22 -4.03
C LYS A 998 -28.45 -5.88 -4.02
N SER A 999 -29.50 -5.72 -3.22
CA SER A 999 -30.26 -4.46 -3.16
C SER A 999 -29.87 -3.56 -1.98
N ASN A 1000 -30.05 -2.26 -2.16
CA ASN A 1000 -31.28 -1.65 -1.66
C ASN A 1000 -31.72 -0.53 -2.64
N PRO A 1001 -33.02 -0.38 -2.99
CA PRO A 1001 -33.39 0.29 -4.25
C PRO A 1001 -34.08 1.65 -4.05
N THR A 1002 -33.32 2.76 -3.96
CA THR A 1002 -33.95 4.11 -3.87
C THR A 1002 -33.55 5.13 -4.94
N ASP A 1003 -32.32 5.14 -5.48
CA ASP A 1003 -31.94 6.12 -6.53
C ASP A 1003 -31.09 5.57 -7.69
N ASP A 1004 -30.71 4.29 -7.70
CA ASP A 1004 -29.86 3.74 -8.76
C ASP A 1004 -30.65 3.27 -10.00
N VAL A 1005 -30.66 4.15 -11.01
CA VAL A 1005 -31.26 3.92 -12.33
C VAL A 1005 -30.59 2.75 -13.08
N GLN A 1006 -29.30 2.47 -12.84
CA GLN A 1006 -28.60 1.36 -13.49
C GLN A 1006 -29.03 0.02 -12.89
N PHE A 1007 -29.12 -0.08 -11.57
CA PHE A 1007 -29.65 -1.28 -10.91
C PHE A 1007 -31.07 -1.62 -11.37
N ALA A 1008 -31.95 -0.61 -11.48
CA ALA A 1008 -33.30 -0.81 -12.01
C ALA A 1008 -33.30 -1.32 -13.46
N THR A 1009 -32.40 -0.80 -14.30
CA THR A 1009 -32.24 -1.23 -15.71
C THR A 1009 -31.75 -2.67 -15.81
N LEU A 1010 -30.74 -3.05 -15.03
CA LEU A 1010 -30.20 -4.41 -14.97
C LEU A 1010 -31.25 -5.43 -14.49
N GLN A 1011 -32.09 -5.08 -13.51
CA GLN A 1011 -33.21 -5.94 -13.10
C GLN A 1011 -34.26 -6.11 -14.19
N LEU A 1012 -34.52 -5.10 -15.03
CA LEU A 1012 -35.43 -5.20 -16.18
C LEU A 1012 -34.86 -6.14 -17.26
N GLU A 1013 -33.58 -6.03 -17.60
CA GLU A 1013 -32.90 -6.94 -18.55
C GLU A 1013 -32.98 -8.40 -18.11
N LEU A 1014 -32.66 -8.69 -16.83
CA LEU A 1014 -32.71 -10.05 -16.29
C LEU A 1014 -34.13 -10.65 -16.34
N ASN A 1015 -35.16 -9.82 -16.11
CA ASN A 1015 -36.56 -10.24 -16.28
C ASN A 1015 -36.89 -10.54 -17.75
N HIS A 1016 -36.38 -9.74 -18.70
CA HIS A 1016 -36.63 -9.90 -20.12
C HIS A 1016 -35.88 -11.12 -20.72
N ILE A 1017 -34.59 -11.30 -20.39
CA ILE A 1017 -33.78 -12.49 -20.70
C ILE A 1017 -34.48 -13.77 -20.21
N TRP A 1018 -34.96 -13.78 -18.97
CA TRP A 1018 -35.65 -14.94 -18.39
C TRP A 1018 -36.99 -15.24 -19.08
N SER A 1019 -37.74 -14.20 -19.45
CA SER A 1019 -38.97 -14.34 -20.23
C SER A 1019 -38.69 -15.00 -21.59
N ASN A 1020 -37.66 -14.52 -22.30
CA ASN A 1020 -37.27 -15.05 -23.60
C ASN A 1020 -36.70 -16.46 -23.55
N PHE A 1021 -35.86 -16.77 -22.55
CA PHE A 1021 -35.41 -18.13 -22.28
C PHE A 1021 -36.61 -19.07 -22.11
N LYS A 1022 -37.60 -18.71 -21.28
CA LYS A 1022 -38.82 -19.52 -21.10
C LYS A 1022 -39.65 -19.68 -22.37
N LYS A 1023 -39.86 -18.58 -23.10
CA LYS A 1023 -40.74 -18.52 -24.28
C LYS A 1023 -40.18 -19.23 -25.51
N PHE A 1024 -38.85 -19.22 -25.70
CA PHE A 1024 -38.21 -19.76 -26.90
C PHE A 1024 -37.20 -20.88 -26.56
N PRO A 1025 -37.49 -22.16 -26.89
CA PRO A 1025 -36.66 -23.29 -26.48
C PRO A 1025 -35.25 -23.33 -27.13
N MET A 1026 -35.04 -22.60 -28.22
CA MET A 1026 -33.74 -22.50 -28.89
C MET A 1026 -32.75 -21.58 -28.16
N LYS A 1027 -33.22 -20.71 -27.26
CA LYS A 1027 -32.35 -19.76 -26.54
C LYS A 1027 -31.69 -20.41 -25.32
N SER A 1028 -30.44 -20.03 -25.07
CA SER A 1028 -29.60 -20.56 -23.99
C SER A 1028 -29.30 -19.48 -22.96
N VAL A 1029 -29.18 -19.85 -21.68
CA VAL A 1029 -28.66 -18.98 -20.61
C VAL A 1029 -27.46 -19.68 -19.98
N LEU A 1030 -26.36 -18.95 -19.85
CA LEU A 1030 -25.16 -19.36 -19.14
C LEU A 1030 -24.90 -18.36 -17.99
N ILE A 1031 -24.56 -18.87 -16.80
CA ILE A 1031 -24.22 -18.03 -15.65
C ILE A 1031 -22.73 -18.16 -15.37
N VAL A 1032 -22.04 -17.02 -15.40
CA VAL A 1032 -20.65 -16.87 -14.96
C VAL A 1032 -20.69 -16.21 -13.60
N ASN A 1033 -20.27 -16.93 -12.56
CA ASN A 1033 -20.25 -16.43 -11.19
C ASN A 1033 -18.85 -15.89 -10.89
N PHE A 1034 -18.67 -14.60 -11.21
CA PHE A 1034 -17.37 -13.93 -11.18
C PHE A 1034 -16.80 -13.87 -9.77
N ASP A 1035 -17.68 -13.54 -8.81
CA ASP A 1035 -17.34 -13.35 -7.39
C ASP A 1035 -17.55 -14.61 -6.50
N ASN A 1036 -17.93 -15.75 -7.09
CA ASN A 1036 -18.34 -16.97 -6.36
C ASN A 1036 -19.43 -16.70 -5.30
N LEU A 1037 -20.44 -15.93 -5.69
CA LEU A 1037 -21.61 -15.60 -4.89
C LEU A 1037 -22.40 -16.85 -4.51
N SER A 1038 -22.84 -16.93 -3.26
CA SER A 1038 -23.81 -17.94 -2.86
C SER A 1038 -25.22 -17.55 -3.33
N ALA A 1039 -26.15 -18.51 -3.37
CA ALA A 1039 -27.55 -18.17 -3.64
C ALA A 1039 -28.15 -17.22 -2.58
N SER A 1040 -27.60 -17.13 -1.36
CA SER A 1040 -28.01 -16.12 -0.37
C SER A 1040 -27.69 -14.70 -0.85
N ASP A 1041 -26.55 -14.53 -1.51
CA ASP A 1041 -25.96 -13.25 -1.92
C ASP A 1041 -26.61 -12.62 -3.16
N VAL A 1042 -27.53 -13.31 -3.83
CA VAL A 1042 -28.21 -12.80 -5.04
C VAL A 1042 -29.70 -12.62 -4.79
N GLU A 1043 -30.20 -11.42 -5.00
CA GLU A 1043 -31.63 -11.11 -4.82
C GLU A 1043 -32.47 -11.44 -6.05
N ASN A 1044 -31.93 -11.27 -7.26
CA ASN A 1044 -32.67 -11.63 -8.47
C ASN A 1044 -33.02 -13.13 -8.45
N ARG A 1045 -34.32 -13.40 -8.32
CA ARG A 1045 -34.86 -14.75 -8.09
C ARG A 1045 -34.51 -15.78 -9.16
N TYR A 1046 -34.10 -15.38 -10.36
CA TYR A 1046 -33.72 -16.31 -11.42
C TYR A 1046 -32.23 -16.68 -11.34
N ALA A 1047 -31.34 -15.68 -11.20
CA ALA A 1047 -29.92 -15.91 -10.97
C ALA A 1047 -29.70 -16.74 -9.69
N LYS A 1048 -30.46 -16.43 -8.63
CA LYS A 1048 -30.54 -17.20 -7.38
C LYS A 1048 -30.85 -18.69 -7.59
N ALA A 1049 -31.74 -19.02 -8.54
CA ALA A 1049 -32.14 -20.40 -8.84
C ALA A 1049 -31.02 -21.20 -9.52
N PHE A 1050 -30.28 -20.60 -10.45
CA PHE A 1050 -29.14 -21.23 -11.13
C PHE A 1050 -27.96 -21.50 -10.18
N LEU A 1051 -27.68 -20.59 -9.25
CA LEU A 1051 -26.67 -20.79 -8.20
C LEU A 1051 -27.02 -21.95 -7.25
N ARG A 1052 -28.30 -22.14 -6.91
CA ARG A 1052 -28.75 -23.26 -6.05
C ARG A 1052 -28.48 -24.63 -6.64
N VAL A 1053 -28.62 -24.77 -7.96
CA VAL A 1053 -28.36 -26.04 -8.66
C VAL A 1053 -26.88 -26.23 -9.04
N ARG A 1054 -25.99 -25.28 -8.69
CA ARG A 1054 -24.56 -25.27 -9.04
C ARG A 1054 -24.28 -25.46 -10.54
N VAL A 1055 -25.06 -24.77 -11.37
CA VAL A 1055 -24.91 -24.76 -12.84
C VAL A 1055 -24.16 -23.51 -13.32
N ASP A 1056 -23.66 -22.70 -12.38
CA ASP A 1056 -22.73 -21.60 -12.61
C ASP A 1056 -21.31 -22.06 -12.94
N ILE A 1057 -20.60 -21.23 -13.70
CA ILE A 1057 -19.16 -21.35 -13.90
C ILE A 1057 -18.48 -20.35 -12.96
N ASN A 1058 -17.87 -20.86 -11.91
CA ASN A 1058 -17.11 -20.07 -10.95
C ASN A 1058 -15.74 -19.66 -11.51
N VAL A 1059 -15.42 -18.36 -11.40
CA VAL A 1059 -14.21 -17.77 -12.01
C VAL A 1059 -12.99 -17.82 -11.07
N THR A 1060 -13.21 -17.99 -9.76
CA THR A 1060 -12.19 -17.93 -8.69
C THR A 1060 -11.12 -19.03 -8.70
N HIS A 1061 -11.17 -19.98 -9.63
CA HIS A 1061 -10.09 -20.96 -9.84
C HIS A 1061 -9.85 -21.23 -11.34
N ARG A 1062 -8.63 -20.91 -11.79
CA ARG A 1062 -8.01 -21.29 -13.09
C ARG A 1062 -8.59 -20.58 -14.34
N HIS A 1063 -8.03 -19.42 -14.66
CA HIS A 1063 -8.42 -18.56 -15.81
C HIS A 1063 -8.64 -19.33 -17.13
N HIS A 1064 -7.71 -20.21 -17.55
CA HIS A 1064 -7.84 -20.93 -18.82
C HIS A 1064 -8.86 -22.09 -18.82
N LYS A 1065 -9.30 -22.62 -17.67
CA LYS A 1065 -10.35 -23.67 -17.63
C LYS A 1065 -11.76 -23.11 -17.62
N VAL A 1066 -11.93 -21.88 -17.15
CA VAL A 1066 -13.23 -21.17 -17.12
C VAL A 1066 -13.70 -20.87 -18.55
N LEU A 1067 -12.83 -20.26 -19.38
CA LEU A 1067 -13.13 -19.99 -20.78
C LEU A 1067 -13.40 -21.27 -21.57
N ASN A 1068 -12.54 -22.28 -21.47
CA ASN A 1068 -12.77 -23.57 -22.14
C ASN A 1068 -14.13 -24.20 -21.76
N LYS A 1069 -14.53 -24.11 -20.49
CA LYS A 1069 -15.84 -24.61 -20.03
C LYS A 1069 -17.02 -23.75 -20.48
N ILE A 1070 -16.85 -22.43 -20.59
CA ILE A 1070 -17.81 -21.53 -21.25
C ILE A 1070 -17.97 -21.97 -22.71
N MET A 1071 -16.85 -22.19 -23.42
CA MET A 1071 -16.79 -22.52 -24.84
C MET A 1071 -17.38 -23.90 -25.17
N GLU A 1072 -17.09 -24.93 -24.37
CA GLU A 1072 -17.75 -26.25 -24.46
C GLU A 1072 -19.28 -26.17 -24.31
N LEU A 1073 -19.78 -25.20 -23.54
CA LEU A 1073 -21.21 -25.00 -23.29
C LEU A 1073 -21.87 -24.02 -24.29
N VAL A 1074 -21.09 -23.16 -24.94
CA VAL A 1074 -21.49 -22.35 -26.11
C VAL A 1074 -21.55 -23.22 -27.37
N PHE A 1075 -20.62 -24.17 -27.51
CA PHE A 1075 -20.47 -25.10 -28.65
C PHE A 1075 -20.18 -26.55 -28.19
N PRO A 1076 -21.21 -27.35 -27.88
CA PRO A 1076 -21.02 -28.79 -27.67
C PRO A 1076 -20.74 -29.47 -29.02
N SER A 1077 -19.53 -30.00 -29.20
CA SER A 1077 -19.11 -30.62 -30.46
C SER A 1077 -19.60 -32.07 -30.60
N GLU A 1078 -20.35 -32.34 -31.67
CA GLU A 1078 -20.43 -33.70 -32.19
C GLU A 1078 -19.09 -34.07 -32.84
N LYS A 1079 -18.53 -35.22 -32.42
CA LYS A 1079 -17.37 -35.92 -33.00
C LYS A 1079 -16.03 -35.19 -32.95
N MET A 1080 -15.13 -35.69 -32.09
CA MET A 1080 -13.74 -35.93 -32.53
C MET A 1080 -13.05 -37.11 -31.83
N SER A 1081 -13.63 -38.31 -31.95
CA SER A 1081 -12.83 -39.53 -32.06
C SER A 1081 -13.50 -40.51 -33.04
N THR A 1082 -12.70 -41.35 -33.68
CA THR A 1082 -13.07 -42.30 -34.75
C THR A 1082 -13.64 -41.70 -36.05
N TYR A 1083 -12.74 -41.18 -36.89
CA TYR A 1083 -12.74 -41.57 -38.31
C TYR A 1083 -11.31 -41.53 -38.86
N ALA A 1084 -10.67 -42.70 -38.93
CA ALA A 1084 -9.58 -42.96 -39.86
C ALA A 1084 -10.20 -43.55 -41.14
N LEU A 1085 -9.55 -43.34 -42.30
CA LEU A 1085 -10.03 -43.61 -43.67
C LEU A 1085 -11.06 -42.55 -44.11
N GLU A 1086 -10.85 -41.72 -45.14
CA GLU A 1086 -10.08 -41.88 -46.37
C GLU A 1086 -9.47 -40.55 -46.88
N THR A 1087 -8.53 -40.63 -47.83
CA THR A 1087 -7.94 -39.50 -48.61
C THR A 1087 -7.34 -38.35 -47.77
N ARG A 1088 -6.01 -38.18 -47.64
CA ARG A 1088 -5.07 -37.98 -48.77
C ARG A 1088 -5.72 -37.34 -49.99
N ARG A 1089 -5.86 -36.00 -50.00
CA ARG A 1089 -5.64 -35.18 -51.20
C ARG A 1089 -5.43 -33.70 -50.88
N ASN A 1090 -4.21 -33.24 -51.20
CA ASN A 1090 -3.83 -31.93 -51.71
C ASN A 1090 -4.28 -30.71 -50.88
N ALA A 1091 -3.38 -30.11 -50.09
CA ALA A 1091 -2.40 -29.09 -50.54
C ALA A 1091 -3.09 -27.77 -50.93
N TRP A 1092 -2.83 -26.69 -50.18
CA TRP A 1092 -1.60 -25.89 -50.29
C TRP A 1092 -1.26 -25.27 -48.92
#